data_AF-A0A430KUQ3-F1
#
_entry.id   AF-A0A430KUQ3-F1
#
_cell.length_a   1.000
_cell.length_b   1.000
_cell.length_c   1.000
_cell.angle_alpha   90.00
_cell.angle_beta   90.00
_cell.angle_gamma   90.00
#
_symmetry.space_group_name_H-M   'P 1'
#
loop_
_entity.id
_entity.type
_entity.pdbx_description
1 polymer ?
#
loop_
_entity_poly.entity_id
_entity_poly.type
_entity_poly.pdbx_seq_one_letter_code
_entity_poly.pdbx_strand_id
1 'polypeptide(L)'
;MSEQIEEQGTEQVAEQGALSDTEQAQLAELITDANEASIALVESREAIAVTEPVEEPPLDLKAPELYINRELSHLQFNIRVLEQALDETHPLMERLMFLLIFSSNLDEFFEIRVAELMAQLKYGRESVGPDAMHPQVVMNRIGEICSAQVERQYKILNETIFPQLEKENIHFKRRRDWTDEQKEWIRVFFEEKVQPVVSPIGLDPSHPFPRLVNKSLNFIVELDGKDAFGRESGLAIIPAPRSLPRLIRLPDELCDGGDNLIFLSSVIHEYADELFPGMTVEGCYQFRITRNADLTFDSEEVEDLARTLLGELHSRKYGAAVRLEVDQRTPEVLIRFLLREFNLDEAHTYRVDGPVNLTRMMALRDLVDCKDLCWKPFTPGMSGRYKQKNIFDVLRHKDQLLHHPFQSFSPVVDLLRQAAKDPKVLAIKQTLYRTGVNSDIVDALVDAARSGKEVTVVIELRARFDEESNLQLAGRLQEAGALVVYGVVDFKTHAKMMLVVRREDNQLVRYAHLGTGNYHSGTARLYTDYSYMTSDADVGEDVHKIFHQLTGMGKILRLKKLHNAPFTLHAKMLEMIDREAKHGKNGHIIIKINGLTEPQLIRALYQASQRGVKIELIVRGMCRLRPGIKGISENISVRSIIGRFLEHTRVFYFGNKGKPDVLCASADWMERNMLNRVETCFPLTGKLADRVKSDLDLYLADNCRSWTLHSDGSYTLNKPEEGEEAVSAQEALLRQFSS
;
A
#
# COMPACT_ATOMS: atom_id res chain seq x y z
N MET A 1 40.78 -39.25 -23.39
CA MET A 1 41.78 -40.22 -23.88
C MET A 1 42.13 -39.83 -25.31
N SER A 2 43.40 -39.43 -25.54
CA SER A 2 44.11 -39.19 -26.83
C SER A 2 43.46 -38.17 -27.79
N GLU A 3 43.89 -36.91 -27.98
CA GLU A 3 45.19 -36.22 -28.07
C GLU A 3 45.92 -36.35 -29.44
N GLN A 4 46.51 -35.22 -29.89
CA GLN A 4 47.44 -34.92 -31.03
C GLN A 4 46.80 -34.26 -32.27
N ILE A 5 46.97 -32.97 -32.62
CA ILE A 5 48.07 -31.95 -32.60
C ILE A 5 49.13 -32.10 -33.72
N GLU A 6 49.32 -30.97 -34.43
CA GLU A 6 50.45 -30.49 -35.27
C GLU A 6 50.70 -31.16 -36.63
N GLU A 7 50.64 -30.49 -37.79
CA GLU A 7 51.17 -29.17 -38.24
C GLU A 7 52.70 -29.09 -38.36
N GLN A 8 53.23 -29.30 -39.57
CA GLN A 8 54.53 -28.80 -40.09
C GLN A 8 54.35 -28.68 -41.63
N GLY A 9 54.52 -27.52 -42.29
CA GLY A 9 55.78 -26.80 -42.55
C GLY A 9 56.51 -27.47 -43.72
N THR A 10 57.08 -26.84 -44.76
CA THR A 10 57.39 -25.43 -45.08
C THR A 10 57.99 -25.42 -46.51
N GLU A 11 57.93 -24.27 -47.19
CA GLU A 11 58.94 -23.71 -48.13
C GLU A 11 59.26 -24.31 -49.55
N GLN A 12 58.93 -23.46 -50.54
CA GLN A 12 59.80 -22.86 -51.60
C GLN A 12 60.17 -23.58 -52.92
N VAL A 13 60.34 -22.70 -53.93
CA VAL A 13 60.94 -22.81 -55.29
C VAL A 13 59.94 -23.22 -56.40
N ALA A 14 59.30 -22.29 -57.12
CA ALA A 14 59.80 -21.37 -58.18
C ALA A 14 60.02 -22.05 -59.56
N GLU A 15 59.39 -21.44 -60.57
CA GLU A 15 59.58 -21.56 -62.03
C GLU A 15 59.25 -22.89 -62.73
N GLN A 16 58.18 -22.89 -63.54
CA GLN A 16 58.26 -23.02 -65.02
C GLN A 16 56.87 -23.24 -65.65
N GLY A 17 56.60 -22.51 -66.74
CA GLY A 17 55.56 -22.83 -67.72
C GLY A 17 54.26 -22.03 -67.59
N ALA A 18 54.22 -20.82 -68.17
CA ALA A 18 52.95 -20.15 -68.45
C ALA A 18 52.19 -20.96 -69.53
N LEU A 19 51.05 -21.55 -69.15
CA LEU A 19 50.09 -22.17 -70.08
C LEU A 19 49.72 -21.15 -71.16
N SER A 20 49.62 -21.58 -72.42
CA SER A 20 49.22 -20.69 -73.51
C SER A 20 47.80 -20.14 -73.26
N ASP A 21 47.49 -18.94 -73.76
CA ASP A 21 46.17 -18.30 -73.56
C ASP A 21 45.00 -19.21 -74.00
N THR A 22 45.25 -20.10 -74.96
CA THR A 22 44.26 -21.08 -75.46
C THR A 22 44.06 -22.25 -74.50
N GLU A 23 45.11 -22.71 -73.83
CA GLU A 23 45.04 -23.78 -72.82
C GLU A 23 44.47 -23.25 -71.49
N GLN A 24 44.73 -21.98 -71.14
CA GLN A 24 44.07 -21.34 -70.00
C GLN A 24 42.58 -21.12 -70.25
N ALA A 25 42.19 -20.76 -71.48
CA ALA A 25 40.78 -20.63 -71.85
C ALA A 25 40.04 -21.97 -71.82
N GLN A 26 40.63 -23.04 -72.34
CA GLN A 26 40.03 -24.38 -72.29
C GLN A 26 39.94 -24.95 -70.88
N LEU A 27 40.97 -24.71 -70.03
CA LEU A 27 40.92 -25.13 -68.63
C LEU A 27 39.91 -24.31 -67.83
N ALA A 28 39.78 -23.01 -68.12
CA ALA A 28 38.75 -22.16 -67.53
C ALA A 28 37.34 -22.62 -67.94
N GLU A 29 37.11 -22.94 -69.21
CA GLU A 29 35.82 -23.43 -69.73
C GLU A 29 35.45 -24.79 -69.11
N LEU A 30 36.41 -25.74 -69.02
CA LEU A 30 36.21 -27.03 -68.33
C LEU A 30 35.97 -26.89 -66.81
N ILE A 31 36.63 -25.95 -66.14
CA ILE A 31 36.37 -25.66 -64.72
C ILE A 31 35.01 -24.99 -64.53
N THR A 32 34.59 -24.13 -65.48
CA THR A 32 33.29 -23.44 -65.44
C THR A 32 32.15 -24.43 -65.69
N ASP A 33 32.27 -25.32 -66.67
CA ASP A 33 31.29 -26.37 -66.95
C ASP A 33 31.20 -27.40 -65.81
N ALA A 34 32.34 -27.78 -65.22
CA ALA A 34 32.36 -28.67 -64.05
C ALA A 34 31.77 -28.01 -62.79
N ASN A 35 31.93 -26.68 -62.65
CA ASN A 35 31.28 -25.91 -61.59
C ASN A 35 29.78 -25.75 -61.86
N GLU A 36 29.35 -25.45 -63.08
CA GLU A 36 27.93 -25.31 -63.43
C GLU A 36 27.18 -26.64 -63.29
N ALA A 37 27.77 -27.75 -63.70
CA ALA A 37 27.19 -29.08 -63.49
C ALA A 37 27.14 -29.45 -61.99
N SER A 38 28.15 -29.08 -61.20
CA SER A 38 28.16 -29.29 -59.75
C SER A 38 27.16 -28.39 -59.02
N ILE A 39 27.02 -27.14 -59.45
CA ILE A 39 26.04 -26.17 -58.92
C ILE A 39 24.63 -26.63 -59.27
N ALA A 40 24.36 -27.06 -60.50
CA ALA A 40 23.06 -27.61 -60.89
C ALA A 40 22.69 -28.90 -60.12
N LEU A 41 23.68 -29.74 -59.78
CA LEU A 41 23.49 -30.92 -58.92
C LEU A 41 23.26 -30.59 -57.43
N VAL A 42 23.76 -29.45 -56.96
CA VAL A 42 23.48 -28.92 -55.61
C VAL A 42 22.12 -28.23 -55.57
N GLU A 43 21.76 -27.48 -56.60
CA GLU A 43 20.49 -26.76 -56.73
C GLU A 43 19.29 -27.69 -57.01
N SER A 44 19.52 -28.86 -57.63
CA SER A 44 18.48 -29.89 -57.84
C SER A 44 18.22 -30.78 -56.63
N ARG A 45 18.90 -30.56 -55.50
CA ARG A 45 18.56 -31.21 -54.22
C ARG A 45 17.30 -30.58 -53.65
N GLU A 46 16.13 -31.10 -54.00
CA GLU A 46 14.93 -30.84 -53.21
C GLU A 46 15.13 -31.42 -51.81
N ALA A 47 15.32 -30.53 -50.83
CA ALA A 47 15.32 -30.89 -49.42
C ALA A 47 13.88 -31.27 -49.03
N ILE A 48 13.58 -32.56 -49.05
CA ILE A 48 12.31 -33.09 -48.55
C ILE A 48 12.29 -32.88 -47.03
N ALA A 49 11.44 -31.97 -46.55
CA ALA A 49 11.25 -31.74 -45.12
C ALA A 49 10.77 -33.05 -44.46
N VAL A 50 11.59 -33.60 -43.58
CA VAL A 50 11.31 -34.88 -42.88
C VAL A 50 10.37 -34.65 -41.68
N THR A 51 10.15 -33.40 -41.30
CA THR A 51 9.28 -32.99 -40.20
C THR A 51 8.46 -31.79 -40.63
N GLU A 52 7.15 -31.79 -40.30
CA GLU A 52 6.33 -30.59 -40.42
C GLU A 52 6.96 -29.44 -39.60
N PRO A 53 6.82 -28.17 -40.03
CA PRO A 53 7.23 -27.04 -39.20
C PRO A 53 6.52 -27.17 -37.85
N VAL A 54 7.30 -27.19 -36.77
CA VAL A 54 6.74 -27.14 -35.42
C VAL A 54 5.96 -25.83 -35.33
N GLU A 55 4.63 -25.89 -35.32
CA GLU A 55 3.83 -24.76 -34.85
C GLU A 55 4.37 -24.42 -33.46
N GLU A 56 4.99 -23.25 -33.31
CA GLU A 56 5.40 -22.77 -31.99
C GLU A 56 4.17 -22.88 -31.09
N PRO A 57 4.22 -23.68 -30.00
CA PRO A 57 3.04 -23.87 -29.17
C PRO A 57 2.56 -22.50 -28.70
N PRO A 58 1.24 -22.24 -28.72
CA PRO A 58 0.71 -20.94 -28.31
C PRO A 58 1.23 -20.59 -26.92
N LEU A 59 1.84 -19.40 -26.78
CA LEU A 59 2.41 -18.91 -25.52
C LEU A 59 1.40 -19.08 -24.37
N ASP A 60 1.74 -19.91 -23.37
CA ASP A 60 0.87 -20.13 -22.22
C ASP A 60 0.88 -18.88 -21.31
N LEU A 61 -0.21 -18.11 -21.35
CA LEU A 61 -0.38 -16.92 -20.52
C LEU A 61 -0.53 -17.23 -19.02
N LYS A 62 -0.55 -18.51 -18.62
CA LYS A 62 -0.47 -18.94 -17.22
C LYS A 62 0.97 -19.23 -16.77
N ALA A 63 1.95 -19.14 -17.66
CA ALA A 63 3.34 -19.43 -17.35
C ALA A 63 3.84 -18.53 -16.19
N PRO A 64 4.46 -19.10 -15.14
CA PRO A 64 4.81 -18.36 -13.92
C PRO A 64 5.73 -17.15 -14.11
N GLU A 65 6.63 -17.22 -15.09
CA GLU A 65 7.56 -16.16 -15.48
C GLU A 65 6.86 -14.90 -16.00
N LEU A 66 5.56 -14.95 -16.28
CA LEU A 66 4.76 -13.79 -16.68
C LEU A 66 4.21 -13.01 -15.48
N TYR A 67 4.45 -13.47 -14.25
CA TYR A 67 3.91 -12.87 -13.04
C TYR A 67 5.02 -12.40 -12.10
N ILE A 68 4.81 -11.23 -11.49
CA ILE A 68 5.61 -10.75 -10.37
C ILE A 68 5.00 -11.30 -9.08
N ASN A 69 5.85 -11.77 -8.17
CA ASN A 69 5.39 -12.20 -6.86
C ASN A 69 4.75 -11.02 -6.11
N ARG A 70 3.59 -11.28 -5.52
CA ARG A 70 2.75 -10.26 -4.88
C ARG A 70 3.46 -9.56 -3.72
N GLU A 71 4.23 -10.31 -2.93
CA GLU A 71 4.82 -9.81 -1.68
C GLU A 71 6.06 -8.99 -1.99
N LEU A 72 6.84 -9.41 -2.98
CA LEU A 72 7.96 -8.64 -3.52
C LEU A 72 7.48 -7.34 -4.19
N SER A 73 6.37 -7.38 -4.92
CA SER A 73 5.73 -6.19 -5.50
C SER A 73 5.26 -5.20 -4.43
N HIS A 74 4.75 -5.70 -3.30
CA HIS A 74 4.39 -4.86 -2.15
C HIS A 74 5.62 -4.20 -1.51
N LEU A 75 6.74 -4.93 -1.39
CA LEU A 75 7.99 -4.34 -0.90
C LEU A 75 8.51 -3.26 -1.85
N GLN A 76 8.41 -3.43 -3.16
CA GLN A 76 8.76 -2.38 -4.13
C GLN A 76 7.90 -1.11 -3.97
N PHE A 77 6.63 -1.22 -3.56
CA PHE A 77 5.85 -0.06 -3.14
C PHE A 77 6.46 0.63 -1.92
N ASN A 78 6.79 -0.13 -0.86
CA ASN A 78 7.40 0.45 0.34
C ASN A 78 8.76 1.10 0.04
N ILE A 79 9.58 0.51 -0.83
CA ILE A 79 10.86 1.10 -1.26
C ILE A 79 10.64 2.47 -1.89
N ARG A 80 9.70 2.60 -2.83
CA ARG A 80 9.40 3.88 -3.46
C ARG A 80 8.85 4.93 -2.48
N VAL A 81 8.22 4.51 -1.38
CA VAL A 81 7.86 5.41 -0.26
C VAL A 81 9.13 5.89 0.46
N LEU A 82 10.10 5.01 0.73
CA LEU A 82 11.39 5.40 1.31
C LEU A 82 12.16 6.37 0.41
N GLU A 83 12.13 6.18 -0.91
CA GLU A 83 12.77 7.08 -1.88
C GLU A 83 12.27 8.53 -1.77
N GLN A 84 11.02 8.75 -1.34
CA GLN A 84 10.50 10.11 -1.14
C GLN A 84 11.23 10.87 -0.02
N ALA A 85 11.92 10.18 0.89
CA ALA A 85 12.76 10.83 1.91
C ALA A 85 14.02 11.49 1.31
N LEU A 86 14.42 11.11 0.09
CA LEU A 86 15.56 11.66 -0.62
C LEU A 86 15.19 12.73 -1.65
N ASP A 87 13.90 12.93 -1.90
CA ASP A 87 13.43 13.90 -2.87
C ASP A 87 13.39 15.31 -2.26
N GLU A 88 14.40 16.12 -2.56
CA GLU A 88 14.58 17.48 -2.03
C GLU A 88 13.53 18.49 -2.50
N THR A 89 12.68 18.12 -3.46
CA THR A 89 11.53 18.95 -3.81
C THR A 89 10.41 18.87 -2.76
N HIS A 90 10.45 17.88 -1.87
CA HIS A 90 9.59 17.82 -0.69
C HIS A 90 10.21 18.63 0.46
N PRO A 91 9.39 19.35 1.25
CA PRO A 91 9.84 19.97 2.49
C PRO A 91 10.47 18.95 3.45
N LEU A 92 11.46 19.39 4.24
CA LEU A 92 12.28 18.50 5.07
C LEU A 92 11.48 17.64 6.05
N MET A 93 10.46 18.22 6.70
CA MET A 93 9.62 17.47 7.63
C MET A 93 8.85 16.36 6.91
N GLU A 94 8.41 16.60 5.67
CA GLU A 94 7.66 15.59 4.90
C GLU A 94 8.58 14.46 4.42
N ARG A 95 9.86 14.77 4.14
CA ARG A 95 10.89 13.75 3.86
C ARG A 95 11.12 12.84 5.08
N LEU A 96 11.20 13.42 6.28
CA LEU A 96 11.21 12.62 7.52
C LEU A 96 9.91 11.81 7.63
N MET A 97 8.74 12.40 7.39
CA MET A 97 7.47 11.67 7.46
C MET A 97 7.46 10.46 6.51
N PHE A 98 7.94 10.57 5.28
CA PHE A 98 8.05 9.44 4.35
C PHE A 98 8.96 8.32 4.89
N LEU A 99 10.10 8.67 5.49
CA LEU A 99 11.00 7.73 6.15
C LEU A 99 10.30 6.98 7.29
N LEU A 100 9.49 7.68 8.08
CA LEU A 100 8.73 7.09 9.19
C LEU A 100 7.51 6.28 8.70
N ILE A 101 6.85 6.72 7.63
CA ILE A 101 5.77 5.98 6.97
C ILE A 101 6.30 4.66 6.40
N PHE A 102 7.51 4.64 5.83
CA PHE A 102 8.16 3.39 5.44
C PHE A 102 8.30 2.43 6.63
N SER A 103 8.74 2.90 7.80
CA SER A 103 8.80 2.09 9.03
C SER A 103 7.44 1.52 9.42
N SER A 104 6.40 2.36 9.41
CA SER A 104 5.03 1.95 9.71
C SER A 104 4.45 0.94 8.70
N ASN A 105 4.72 1.13 7.40
CA ASN A 105 4.29 0.20 6.36
C ASN A 105 5.01 -1.13 6.46
N LEU A 106 6.29 -1.11 6.86
CA LEU A 106 7.05 -2.32 7.10
C LEU A 106 6.53 -3.06 8.32
N ASP A 107 6.16 -2.35 9.41
CA ASP A 107 5.46 -2.98 10.54
C ASP A 107 4.23 -3.77 10.07
N GLU A 108 3.30 -3.14 9.35
CA GLU A 108 2.09 -3.83 8.85
C GLU A 108 2.44 -5.01 7.92
N PHE A 109 3.45 -4.85 7.05
CA PHE A 109 3.91 -5.91 6.18
C PHE A 109 4.36 -7.15 6.98
N PHE A 110 5.11 -6.97 8.07
CA PHE A 110 5.50 -8.08 8.93
C PHE A 110 4.31 -8.66 9.71
N GLU A 111 3.48 -7.79 10.31
CA GLU A 111 2.33 -8.18 11.14
C GLU A 111 1.31 -9.04 10.39
N ILE A 112 1.21 -8.87 9.07
CA ILE A 112 0.21 -9.55 8.24
C ILE A 112 0.86 -10.52 7.24
N ARG A 113 1.76 -10.04 6.37
CA ARG A 113 2.25 -10.83 5.22
C ARG A 113 3.32 -11.83 5.61
N VAL A 114 4.33 -11.38 6.34
CA VAL A 114 5.39 -12.27 6.82
C VAL A 114 4.80 -13.27 7.81
N ALA A 115 3.90 -12.82 8.69
CA ALA A 115 3.15 -13.69 9.59
C ALA A 115 2.40 -14.82 8.85
N GLU A 116 1.70 -14.50 7.76
CA GLU A 116 0.99 -15.47 6.92
C GLU A 116 1.94 -16.48 6.28
N LEU A 117 3.08 -16.03 5.73
CA LEU A 117 4.11 -16.91 5.14
C LEU A 117 4.76 -17.82 6.19
N MET A 118 5.08 -17.29 7.39
CA MET A 118 5.62 -18.08 8.50
C MET A 118 4.62 -19.15 8.94
N ALA A 119 3.32 -18.82 9.00
CA ALA A 119 2.28 -19.77 9.36
C ALA A 119 2.15 -20.89 8.31
N GLN A 120 2.20 -20.57 7.01
CA GLN A 120 2.17 -21.58 5.94
C GLN A 120 3.31 -22.58 6.08
N LEU A 121 4.54 -22.09 6.28
CA LEU A 121 5.74 -22.92 6.45
C LEU A 121 5.67 -23.76 7.74
N LYS A 122 5.21 -23.17 8.85
CA LYS A 122 5.12 -23.86 10.14
C LYS A 122 4.11 -25.01 10.12
N TYR A 123 2.99 -24.87 9.42
CA TYR A 123 1.90 -25.85 9.41
C TYR A 123 1.90 -26.75 8.16
N GLY A 124 2.88 -26.63 7.26
CA GLY A 124 2.94 -27.41 6.01
C GLY A 124 1.75 -27.17 5.09
N ARG A 125 1.29 -25.91 5.03
CA ARG A 125 0.15 -25.47 4.20
C ARG A 125 0.62 -24.47 3.15
N GLU A 126 1.70 -24.79 2.45
CA GLU A 126 2.29 -23.92 1.45
C GLU A 126 1.33 -23.72 0.27
N SER A 127 1.06 -22.46 -0.06
CA SER A 127 0.28 -22.10 -1.25
C SER A 127 1.14 -21.27 -2.18
N VAL A 128 1.22 -21.67 -3.45
CA VAL A 128 1.95 -20.94 -4.48
C VAL A 128 0.97 -20.12 -5.32
N GLY A 129 1.30 -18.84 -5.51
CA GLY A 129 0.56 -17.98 -6.42
C GLY A 129 0.86 -18.30 -7.89
N PRO A 130 0.23 -17.57 -8.83
CA PRO A 130 0.57 -17.63 -10.26
C PRO A 130 2.05 -17.54 -10.64
N ASP A 131 2.90 -16.92 -9.82
CA ASP A 131 4.36 -16.84 -10.03
C ASP A 131 5.11 -18.13 -9.62
N ALA A 132 4.40 -19.13 -9.06
CA ALA A 132 4.92 -20.43 -8.64
C ALA A 132 6.10 -20.39 -7.65
N MET A 133 6.37 -19.25 -6.99
CA MET A 133 7.44 -19.18 -6.00
C MET A 133 7.03 -19.85 -4.69
N HIS A 134 7.89 -20.75 -4.19
CA HIS A 134 7.71 -21.40 -2.91
C HIS A 134 7.81 -20.39 -1.74
N PRO A 135 6.95 -20.47 -0.69
CA PRO A 135 6.96 -19.52 0.42
C PRO A 135 8.33 -19.29 1.07
N GLN A 136 9.15 -20.33 1.21
CA GLN A 136 10.52 -20.20 1.74
C GLN A 136 11.42 -19.32 0.86
N VAL A 137 11.33 -19.44 -0.47
CA VAL A 137 12.11 -18.63 -1.41
C VAL A 137 11.66 -17.17 -1.31
N VAL A 138 10.35 -16.93 -1.22
CA VAL A 138 9.79 -15.59 -1.02
C VAL A 138 10.28 -15.00 0.30
N MET A 139 10.26 -15.78 1.39
CA MET A 139 10.74 -15.35 2.72
C MET A 139 12.22 -14.95 2.69
N ASN A 140 13.08 -15.76 2.08
CA ASN A 140 14.51 -15.44 1.96
C ASN A 140 14.71 -14.11 1.20
N ARG A 141 13.99 -13.93 0.09
CA ARG A 141 14.08 -12.70 -0.72
C ARG A 141 13.53 -11.47 0.03
N ILE A 142 12.47 -11.64 0.81
CA ILE A 142 11.96 -10.60 1.72
C ILE A 142 13.06 -10.22 2.72
N GLY A 143 13.70 -11.20 3.36
CA GLY A 143 14.77 -10.98 4.32
C GLY A 143 15.91 -10.14 3.74
N GLU A 144 16.44 -10.53 2.58
CA GLU A 144 17.50 -9.80 1.86
C GLU A 144 17.12 -8.34 1.58
N ILE A 145 15.94 -8.14 0.98
CA ILE A 145 15.46 -6.80 0.62
C ILE A 145 15.24 -5.95 1.87
N CYS A 146 14.54 -6.49 2.87
CA CYS A 146 14.24 -5.76 4.10
C CYS A 146 15.52 -5.38 4.85
N SER A 147 16.51 -6.27 4.95
CA SER A 147 17.77 -5.94 5.64
C SER A 147 18.50 -4.80 4.96
N ALA A 148 18.63 -4.85 3.63
CA ALA A 148 19.27 -3.77 2.85
C ALA A 148 18.51 -2.43 2.98
N GLN A 149 17.17 -2.46 2.96
CA GLN A 149 16.37 -1.23 3.02
C GLN A 149 16.25 -0.65 4.43
N VAL A 150 16.29 -1.49 5.48
CA VAL A 150 16.38 -1.01 6.87
C VAL A 150 17.73 -0.35 7.11
N GLU A 151 18.83 -0.98 6.68
CA GLU A 151 20.16 -0.35 6.77
C GLU A 151 20.18 1.00 6.05
N ARG A 152 19.63 1.05 4.82
CA ARG A 152 19.52 2.28 4.04
C ARG A 152 18.63 3.33 4.72
N GLN A 153 17.52 2.94 5.35
CA GLN A 153 16.66 3.84 6.11
C GLN A 153 17.44 4.58 7.20
N TYR A 154 18.26 3.87 7.97
CA TYR A 154 19.07 4.48 9.02
C TYR A 154 20.21 5.35 8.47
N LYS A 155 20.84 4.96 7.34
CA LYS A 155 21.80 5.84 6.66
C LYS A 155 21.16 7.15 6.22
N ILE A 156 19.99 7.11 5.58
CA ILE A 156 19.24 8.32 5.19
C ILE A 156 18.92 9.17 6.43
N LEU A 157 18.46 8.54 7.52
CA LEU A 157 18.15 9.25 8.76
C LEU A 157 19.39 9.94 9.35
N ASN A 158 20.49 9.22 9.50
CA ASN A 158 21.69 9.66 10.20
C ASN A 158 22.56 10.62 9.38
N GLU A 159 22.71 10.36 8.08
CA GLU A 159 23.65 11.08 7.22
C GLU A 159 22.98 12.21 6.44
N THR A 160 21.65 12.19 6.29
CA THR A 160 20.91 13.21 5.52
C THR A 160 19.90 13.98 6.38
N ILE A 161 18.94 13.28 7.00
CA ILE A 161 17.79 13.94 7.64
C ILE A 161 18.19 14.66 8.94
N PHE A 162 18.91 13.99 9.86
CA PHE A 162 19.35 14.64 11.09
C PHE A 162 20.26 15.85 10.84
N PRO A 163 21.29 15.79 9.97
CA PRO A 163 22.11 16.96 9.65
C PRO A 163 21.32 18.11 9.01
N GLN A 164 20.30 17.81 8.21
CA GLN A 164 19.45 18.85 7.63
C GLN A 164 18.51 19.48 8.68
N LEU A 165 17.95 18.68 9.60
CA LEU A 165 17.13 19.20 10.70
C LEU A 165 17.94 20.09 11.63
N GLU A 166 19.20 19.75 11.87
CA GLU A 166 20.12 20.57 12.66
C GLU A 166 20.37 21.94 12.04
N LYS A 167 20.46 22.03 10.70
CA LYS A 167 20.56 23.32 9.98
C LYS A 167 19.30 24.19 10.13
N GLU A 168 18.16 23.56 10.36
CA GLU A 168 16.87 24.21 10.63
C GLU A 168 16.64 24.46 12.14
N ASN A 169 17.71 24.38 12.96
CA ASN A 169 17.69 24.53 14.42
C ASN A 169 16.81 23.50 15.17
N ILE A 170 16.64 22.31 14.61
CA ILE A 170 15.98 21.16 15.27
C ILE A 170 17.06 20.16 15.65
N HIS A 171 17.38 20.09 16.94
CA HIS A 171 18.51 19.32 17.46
C HIS A 171 18.03 18.08 18.23
N PHE A 172 18.63 16.93 17.93
CA PHE A 172 18.48 15.71 18.75
C PHE A 172 19.71 15.54 19.63
N LYS A 173 19.64 16.02 20.87
CA LYS A 173 20.78 16.01 21.79
C LYS A 173 21.10 14.59 22.26
N ARG A 174 22.30 14.12 21.95
CA ARG A 174 22.80 12.81 22.39
C ARG A 174 23.27 12.90 23.84
N ARG A 175 23.23 11.79 24.56
CA ARG A 175 23.62 11.71 25.99
C ARG A 175 24.99 12.31 26.30
N ARG A 176 25.97 12.00 25.44
CA ARG A 176 27.36 12.49 25.57
C ARG A 176 27.50 14.01 25.39
N ASP A 177 26.49 14.65 24.79
CA ASP A 177 26.49 16.06 24.44
C ASP A 177 25.60 16.89 25.41
N TRP A 178 25.07 16.28 26.47
CA TRP A 178 24.29 16.99 27.49
C TRP A 178 25.19 17.82 28.41
N THR A 179 24.82 19.08 28.60
CA THR A 179 25.47 19.96 29.59
C THR A 179 25.11 19.54 31.01
N ASP A 180 25.85 20.01 32.02
CA ASP A 180 25.56 19.66 33.42
C ASP A 180 24.19 20.18 33.88
N GLU A 181 23.79 21.37 33.43
CA GLU A 181 22.46 21.93 33.71
C GLU A 181 21.34 21.11 33.05
N GLN A 182 21.55 20.65 31.81
CA GLN A 182 20.60 19.77 31.12
C GLN A 182 20.50 18.42 31.83
N LYS A 183 21.63 17.82 32.23
CA LYS A 183 21.65 16.56 32.98
C LYS A 183 20.86 16.65 34.27
N GLU A 184 21.02 17.74 35.01
CA GLU A 184 20.28 17.94 36.26
C GLU A 184 18.77 18.06 36.00
N TRP A 185 18.36 18.80 34.97
CA TRP A 185 16.95 18.86 34.59
C TRP A 185 16.39 17.49 34.16
N ILE A 186 17.16 16.72 33.37
CA ILE A 186 16.76 15.40 32.89
C ILE A 186 16.65 14.42 34.08
N ARG A 187 17.54 14.52 35.09
CA ARG A 187 17.46 13.74 36.34
C ARG A 187 16.15 13.99 37.06
N VAL A 188 15.80 15.27 37.28
CA VAL A 188 14.51 15.65 37.91
C VAL A 188 13.33 15.15 37.08
N PHE A 189 13.39 15.32 35.75
CA PHE A 189 12.35 14.79 34.86
C PHE A 189 12.22 13.26 34.97
N PHE A 190 13.33 12.54 35.07
CA PHE A 190 13.34 11.11 35.26
C PHE A 190 12.67 10.72 36.58
N GLU A 191 13.11 11.28 37.71
CA GLU A 191 12.58 10.98 39.05
C GLU A 191 11.09 11.30 39.18
N GLU A 192 10.63 12.43 38.62
CA GLU A 192 9.25 12.88 38.78
C GLU A 192 8.27 12.29 37.76
N LYS A 193 8.73 12.03 36.53
CA LYS A 193 7.83 11.69 35.39
C LYS A 193 8.07 10.31 34.83
N VAL A 194 9.30 9.80 34.87
CA VAL A 194 9.67 8.53 34.21
C VAL A 194 9.71 7.38 35.21
N GLN A 195 10.53 7.48 36.25
CA GLN A 195 10.73 6.45 37.26
C GLN A 195 9.40 5.97 37.89
N PRO A 196 8.41 6.82 38.24
CA PRO A 196 7.18 6.36 38.88
C PRO A 196 6.28 5.48 38.00
N VAL A 197 6.47 5.51 36.68
CA VAL A 197 5.67 4.76 35.71
C VAL A 197 6.45 3.64 35.03
N VAL A 198 7.76 3.58 35.23
CA VAL A 198 8.63 2.51 34.73
C VAL A 198 8.73 1.42 35.80
N SER A 199 8.43 0.18 35.41
CA SER A 199 8.55 -0.97 36.31
C SER A 199 9.54 -1.97 35.71
N PRO A 200 10.79 -2.03 36.21
CA PRO A 200 11.75 -3.03 35.77
C PRO A 200 11.33 -4.44 36.20
N ILE A 201 11.67 -5.43 35.38
CA ILE A 201 11.34 -6.84 35.62
C ILE A 201 12.64 -7.64 35.59
N GLY A 202 13.12 -8.06 36.76
CA GLY A 202 14.25 -9.01 36.86
C GLY A 202 13.86 -10.38 36.32
N LEU A 203 14.79 -11.03 35.61
CA LEU A 203 14.59 -12.36 35.02
C LEU A 203 15.26 -13.41 35.91
N ASP A 204 14.44 -14.21 36.60
CA ASP A 204 14.90 -15.32 37.44
C ASP A 204 13.95 -16.54 37.27
N PRO A 205 14.28 -17.74 37.78
CA PRO A 205 13.41 -18.91 37.63
C PRO A 205 11.98 -18.73 38.17
N SER A 206 11.77 -17.81 39.11
CA SER A 206 10.46 -17.44 39.67
C SER A 206 9.79 -16.29 38.91
N HIS A 207 10.56 -15.52 38.14
CA HIS A 207 10.12 -14.40 37.30
C HIS A 207 10.54 -14.64 35.84
N PRO A 208 9.79 -15.47 35.09
CA PRO A 208 10.12 -15.78 33.71
C PRO A 208 9.95 -14.55 32.82
N PHE A 209 10.46 -14.66 31.59
CA PHE A 209 10.39 -13.61 30.59
C PHE A 209 8.94 -13.09 30.41
N PRO A 210 8.70 -11.77 30.54
CA PRO A 210 7.34 -11.23 30.53
C PRO A 210 6.71 -11.26 29.14
N ARG A 211 5.38 -11.36 29.08
CA ARG A 211 4.64 -11.27 27.82
C ARG A 211 4.60 -9.82 27.31
N LEU A 212 5.56 -9.45 26.47
CA LEU A 212 5.67 -8.09 25.93
C LEU A 212 4.63 -7.78 24.85
N VAL A 213 4.05 -6.58 24.95
CA VAL A 213 3.02 -6.07 24.03
C VAL A 213 3.63 -5.82 22.65
N ASN A 214 2.90 -6.20 21.59
CA ASN A 214 3.31 -5.96 20.21
C ASN A 214 3.72 -4.48 19.95
N LYS A 215 4.86 -4.26 19.31
CA LYS A 215 5.45 -2.95 18.98
C LYS A 215 5.84 -2.08 20.19
N SER A 216 5.84 -2.60 21.42
CA SER A 216 6.43 -1.86 22.55
C SER A 216 7.95 -1.75 22.38
N LEU A 217 8.50 -0.61 22.82
CA LEU A 217 9.93 -0.45 22.99
C LEU A 217 10.30 -1.01 24.36
N ASN A 218 11.35 -1.81 24.44
CA ASN A 218 11.82 -2.42 25.68
C ASN A 218 13.36 -2.33 25.73
N PHE A 219 13.91 -2.50 26.91
CA PHE A 219 15.36 -2.62 27.13
C PHE A 219 15.65 -3.97 27.75
N ILE A 220 16.69 -4.64 27.26
CA ILE A 220 17.32 -5.77 27.94
C ILE A 220 18.55 -5.24 28.67
N VAL A 221 18.64 -5.57 29.96
CA VAL A 221 19.64 -5.04 30.88
C VAL A 221 20.44 -6.21 31.44
N GLU A 222 21.76 -6.14 31.33
CA GLU A 222 22.69 -7.05 31.99
C GLU A 222 23.01 -6.50 33.38
N LEU A 223 22.88 -7.36 34.40
CA LEU A 223 22.98 -7.00 35.80
C LEU A 223 24.00 -7.90 36.49
N ASP A 224 24.86 -7.31 37.30
CA ASP A 224 25.74 -8.00 38.24
C ASP A 224 25.41 -7.61 39.70
N GLY A 225 25.50 -8.57 40.62
CA GLY A 225 25.22 -8.39 42.04
C GLY A 225 23.94 -9.07 42.55
N LYS A 226 23.47 -8.62 43.73
CA LYS A 226 22.36 -9.22 44.47
C LYS A 226 21.33 -8.18 44.84
N ASP A 227 20.05 -8.52 44.68
CA ASP A 227 18.97 -7.68 45.19
C ASP A 227 18.85 -7.75 46.73
N ALA A 228 17.91 -6.97 47.27
CA ALA A 228 17.58 -6.97 48.70
C ALA A 228 17.12 -8.34 49.24
N PHE A 229 16.77 -9.29 48.36
CA PHE A 229 16.37 -10.66 48.70
C PHE A 229 17.49 -11.70 48.46
N GLY A 230 18.70 -11.25 48.10
CA GLY A 230 19.85 -12.10 47.84
C GLY A 230 19.81 -12.84 46.49
N ARG A 231 18.91 -12.46 45.58
CA ARG A 231 18.79 -13.07 44.25
C ARG A 231 19.85 -12.52 43.30
N GLU A 232 20.54 -13.42 42.64
CA GLU A 232 21.42 -13.12 41.50
C GLU A 232 20.57 -13.22 40.22
N SER A 233 20.13 -12.08 39.70
CA SER A 233 19.38 -12.00 38.45
C SER A 233 20.31 -11.40 37.40
N GLY A 234 20.89 -12.23 36.53
CA GLY A 234 21.86 -11.75 35.52
C GLY A 234 21.25 -10.87 34.42
N LEU A 235 19.92 -10.86 34.28
CA LEU A 235 19.21 -10.09 33.27
C LEU A 235 17.96 -9.42 33.84
N ALA A 236 17.57 -8.30 33.25
CA ALA A 236 16.28 -7.66 33.47
C ALA A 236 15.70 -7.05 32.18
N ILE A 237 14.40 -6.77 32.21
CA ILE A 237 13.68 -6.09 31.15
C ILE A 237 13.09 -4.79 31.69
N ILE A 238 13.27 -3.69 30.95
CA ILE A 238 12.58 -2.42 31.20
C ILE A 238 11.62 -2.15 30.03
N PRO A 239 10.30 -2.32 30.20
CA PRO A 239 9.33 -1.89 29.21
C PRO A 239 9.23 -0.35 29.20
N ALA A 240 9.40 0.30 28.05
CA ALA A 240 9.21 1.75 27.94
C ALA A 240 7.69 2.07 27.93
N PRO A 241 7.16 2.81 28.91
CA PRO A 241 5.74 3.08 29.01
C PRO A 241 5.21 3.85 27.79
N ARG A 242 4.04 3.44 27.27
CA ARG A 242 3.39 4.14 26.14
C ARG A 242 2.73 5.46 26.54
N SER A 243 2.42 5.61 27.83
CA SER A 243 1.88 6.86 28.40
C SER A 243 2.86 8.02 28.30
N LEU A 244 4.17 7.74 28.20
CA LEU A 244 5.20 8.75 28.07
C LEU A 244 5.48 9.10 26.61
N PRO A 245 5.77 10.39 26.32
CA PRO A 245 6.12 10.82 24.97
C PRO A 245 7.45 10.21 24.53
N ARG A 246 7.59 9.90 23.23
CA ARG A 246 8.84 9.33 22.68
C ARG A 246 9.97 10.35 22.63
N LEU A 247 9.60 11.59 22.32
CA LEU A 247 10.46 12.75 22.19
C LEU A 247 10.09 13.73 23.29
N ILE A 248 11.08 14.26 23.98
CA ILE A 248 10.93 15.22 25.07
C ILE A 248 11.67 16.47 24.64
N ARG A 249 10.99 17.61 24.61
CA ARG A 249 11.62 18.91 24.35
C ARG A 249 12.25 19.43 25.65
N LEU A 250 13.50 19.86 25.58
CA LEU A 250 14.19 20.53 26.68
C LEU A 250 13.63 21.95 26.87
N PRO A 251 13.64 22.48 28.10
CA PRO A 251 13.30 23.88 28.36
C PRO A 251 14.18 24.84 27.56
N ASP A 252 13.58 25.91 27.05
CA ASP A 252 14.27 26.89 26.23
C ASP A 252 15.40 27.59 27.00
N GLU A 253 15.29 27.74 28.32
CA GLU A 253 16.32 28.37 29.16
C GLU A 253 17.61 27.54 29.26
N LEU A 254 17.55 26.24 28.98
CA LEU A 254 18.68 25.32 29.04
C LEU A 254 19.37 25.12 27.67
N CYS A 255 18.98 25.92 26.66
CA CYS A 255 19.37 25.72 25.28
C CYS A 255 19.84 27.03 24.63
N ASP A 256 20.81 26.95 23.73
CA ASP A 256 21.33 28.10 22.96
C ASP A 256 20.40 28.51 21.79
N GLY A 257 19.09 28.26 21.92
CA GLY A 257 18.07 28.46 20.90
C GLY A 257 17.68 27.19 20.12
N GLY A 258 16.62 27.30 19.31
CA GLY A 258 16.08 26.20 18.52
C GLY A 258 15.26 25.17 19.31
N ASP A 259 14.72 24.19 18.60
CA ASP A 259 13.99 23.07 19.20
C ASP A 259 14.98 21.95 19.58
N ASN A 260 15.20 21.79 20.88
CA ASN A 260 16.15 20.82 21.42
C ASN A 260 15.41 19.63 22.01
N LEU A 261 15.58 18.46 21.41
CA LEU A 261 14.83 17.25 21.74
C LEU A 261 15.77 16.14 22.24
N ILE A 262 15.30 15.38 23.22
CA ILE A 262 15.91 14.14 23.67
C ILE A 262 14.94 12.97 23.51
N PHE A 263 15.48 11.78 23.30
CA PHE A 263 14.66 10.56 23.26
C PHE A 263 14.39 10.06 24.68
N LEU A 264 13.17 9.59 24.93
CA LEU A 264 12.84 8.87 26.18
C LEU A 264 13.80 7.69 26.42
N SER A 265 14.27 7.04 25.35
CA SER A 265 15.24 5.95 25.48
C SER A 265 16.61 6.41 25.95
N SER A 266 17.01 7.64 25.64
CA SER A 266 18.25 8.21 26.17
C SER A 266 18.12 8.45 27.67
N VAL A 267 16.96 8.94 28.14
CA VAL A 267 16.69 9.15 29.56
C VAL A 267 16.73 7.83 30.33
N ILE A 268 15.98 6.82 29.87
CA ILE A 268 15.94 5.49 30.52
C ILE A 268 17.33 4.84 30.54
N HIS A 269 18.10 4.96 29.46
CA HIS A 269 19.43 4.36 29.42
C HIS A 269 20.42 5.08 30.35
N GLU A 270 20.33 6.40 30.51
CA GLU A 270 21.22 7.15 31.42
C GLU A 270 20.99 6.76 32.88
N TYR A 271 19.73 6.65 33.30
CA TYR A 271 19.36 6.38 34.70
C TYR A 271 18.91 4.92 34.92
N ALA A 272 19.42 3.99 34.10
CA ALA A 272 19.08 2.58 34.23
C ALA A 272 19.52 2.01 35.58
N ASP A 273 20.69 2.42 36.09
CA ASP A 273 21.22 2.00 37.39
C ASP A 273 20.28 2.34 38.55
N GLU A 274 19.61 3.49 38.50
CA GLU A 274 18.67 3.93 39.55
C GLU A 274 17.41 3.06 39.64
N LEU A 275 17.12 2.28 38.59
CA LEU A 275 16.01 1.31 38.58
C LEU A 275 16.37 -0.01 39.28
N PHE A 276 17.65 -0.27 39.55
CA PHE A 276 18.15 -1.53 40.13
C PHE A 276 19.02 -1.31 41.37
N PRO A 277 18.45 -0.83 42.49
CA PRO A 277 19.23 -0.59 43.71
C PRO A 277 19.89 -1.88 44.22
N GLY A 278 21.19 -1.84 44.47
CA GLY A 278 21.98 -2.97 44.95
C GLY A 278 22.62 -3.84 43.85
N MET A 279 22.37 -3.53 42.58
CA MET A 279 23.00 -4.17 41.43
C MET A 279 23.80 -3.14 40.61
N THR A 280 24.69 -3.64 39.77
CA THR A 280 25.43 -2.83 38.78
C THR A 280 24.90 -3.17 37.39
N VAL A 281 24.52 -2.17 36.58
CA VAL A 281 24.14 -2.38 35.19
C VAL A 281 25.40 -2.46 34.32
N GLU A 282 25.65 -3.62 33.72
CA GLU A 282 26.78 -3.81 32.80
C GLU A 282 26.44 -3.36 31.37
N GLY A 283 25.16 -3.45 31.00
CA GLY A 283 24.69 -3.11 29.66
C GLY A 283 23.18 -2.86 29.62
N CYS A 284 22.74 -1.93 28.76
CA CYS A 284 21.33 -1.59 28.58
C CYS A 284 21.03 -1.37 27.09
N TYR A 285 20.29 -2.30 26.48
CA TYR A 285 20.12 -2.37 25.03
C TYR A 285 18.66 -2.33 24.61
N GLN A 286 18.35 -1.44 23.65
CA GLN A 286 17.00 -1.29 23.12
C GLN A 286 16.63 -2.47 22.22
N PHE A 287 15.40 -2.96 22.37
CA PHE A 287 14.80 -3.89 21.43
C PHE A 287 13.28 -3.70 21.30
N ARG A 288 12.73 -4.21 20.20
CA ARG A 288 11.31 -4.20 19.90
C ARG A 288 10.93 -5.46 19.15
N ILE A 289 9.71 -5.93 19.39
CA ILE A 289 9.14 -7.08 18.70
C ILE A 289 7.92 -6.63 17.91
N THR A 290 7.80 -7.15 16.69
CA THR A 290 6.58 -7.11 15.91
C THR A 290 5.96 -8.49 15.93
N ARG A 291 4.64 -8.57 16.11
CA ARG A 291 3.86 -9.79 16.27
C ARG A 291 2.75 -9.88 15.23
N ASN A 292 2.34 -11.10 14.87
CA ASN A 292 1.17 -11.33 14.05
C ASN A 292 -0.05 -10.60 14.63
N ALA A 293 -0.70 -9.79 13.81
CA ALA A 293 -1.87 -8.99 14.20
C ALA A 293 -3.14 -9.35 13.40
N ASP A 294 -3.09 -10.39 12.55
CA ASP A 294 -4.27 -10.85 11.82
C ASP A 294 -5.21 -11.61 12.76
N LEU A 295 -6.52 -11.38 12.60
CA LEU A 295 -7.57 -12.03 13.38
C LEU A 295 -8.16 -13.15 12.53
N THR A 296 -7.97 -14.41 12.95
CA THR A 296 -8.59 -15.58 12.32
C THR A 296 -9.82 -15.99 13.12
N PHE A 297 -10.98 -16.06 12.47
CA PHE A 297 -12.22 -16.52 13.08
C PHE A 297 -12.63 -17.84 12.46
N ASP A 298 -13.13 -18.77 13.28
CA ASP A 298 -13.80 -19.95 12.77
C ASP A 298 -15.23 -19.58 12.34
N SER A 299 -15.57 -19.81 11.07
CA SER A 299 -16.85 -19.40 10.50
C SER A 299 -18.04 -20.20 11.05
N GLU A 300 -17.78 -21.35 11.68
CA GLU A 300 -18.79 -22.28 12.17
C GLU A 300 -19.36 -21.93 13.58
N GLU A 301 -18.73 -21.02 14.34
CA GLU A 301 -19.09 -20.76 15.75
C GLU A 301 -19.81 -19.41 16.04
N VAL A 302 -20.14 -18.60 15.03
CA VAL A 302 -20.46 -17.18 15.28
C VAL A 302 -21.96 -16.87 15.33
N GLU A 303 -22.61 -17.12 16.46
CA GLU A 303 -23.93 -16.53 16.77
C GLU A 303 -23.85 -15.03 17.16
N ASP A 304 -22.69 -14.54 17.64
CA ASP A 304 -22.45 -13.12 17.97
C ASP A 304 -21.02 -12.67 17.59
N LEU A 305 -20.87 -12.16 16.36
CA LEU A 305 -19.61 -11.68 15.80
C LEU A 305 -19.00 -10.53 16.62
N ALA A 306 -19.84 -9.65 17.18
CA ALA A 306 -19.38 -8.48 17.91
C ALA A 306 -18.72 -8.89 19.24
N ARG A 307 -19.32 -9.86 19.95
CA ARG A 307 -18.77 -10.37 21.21
C ARG A 307 -17.46 -11.15 21.01
N THR A 308 -17.37 -11.98 19.98
CA THR A 308 -16.14 -12.71 19.65
C THR A 308 -15.00 -11.76 19.27
N LEU A 309 -15.30 -10.71 18.50
CA LEU A 309 -14.32 -9.67 18.12
C LEU A 309 -13.72 -8.96 19.34
N LEU A 310 -14.52 -8.65 20.37
CA LEU A 310 -14.01 -8.03 21.60
C LEU A 310 -12.94 -8.89 22.28
N GLY A 311 -13.16 -10.21 22.38
CA GLY A 311 -12.18 -11.14 22.94
C GLY A 311 -10.88 -11.21 22.14
N GLU A 312 -11.00 -11.33 20.82
CA GLU A 312 -9.85 -11.43 19.90
C GLU A 312 -9.03 -10.13 19.80
N LEU A 313 -9.65 -8.96 20.00
CA LEU A 313 -8.90 -7.69 20.02
C LEU A 313 -7.87 -7.62 21.16
N HIS A 314 -8.15 -8.26 22.29
CA HIS A 314 -7.19 -8.38 23.38
C HIS A 314 -6.08 -9.39 23.07
N SER A 315 -6.41 -10.52 22.43
CA SER A 315 -5.45 -11.56 22.04
C SER A 315 -4.43 -11.04 21.01
N ARG A 316 -4.88 -10.19 20.06
CA ARG A 316 -4.08 -9.59 18.97
C ARG A 316 -2.80 -8.91 19.44
N LYS A 317 -2.82 -8.26 20.62
CA LYS A 317 -1.64 -7.58 21.20
C LYS A 317 -0.49 -8.54 21.49
N TYR A 318 -0.75 -9.84 21.46
CA TYR A 318 0.14 -10.88 21.92
C TYR A 318 0.22 -12.09 20.97
N GLY A 319 0.04 -11.88 19.66
CA GLY A 319 0.26 -12.91 18.64
C GLY A 319 1.71 -13.41 18.59
N ALA A 320 1.96 -14.40 17.72
CA ALA A 320 3.30 -14.95 17.52
C ALA A 320 4.27 -13.84 17.05
N ALA A 321 5.52 -13.86 17.55
CA ALA A 321 6.54 -12.93 17.11
C ALA A 321 6.93 -13.22 15.65
N VAL A 322 7.20 -12.17 14.88
CA VAL A 322 7.56 -12.29 13.45
C VAL A 322 8.79 -11.46 13.07
N ARG A 323 9.17 -10.49 13.91
CA ARG A 323 10.35 -9.64 13.70
C ARG A 323 10.92 -9.17 15.02
N LEU A 324 12.24 -9.20 15.14
CA LEU A 324 13.00 -8.63 16.25
C LEU A 324 13.86 -7.47 15.73
N GLU A 325 13.68 -6.28 16.29
CA GLU A 325 14.53 -5.12 16.05
C GLU A 325 15.40 -4.88 17.29
N VAL A 326 16.72 -4.74 17.12
CA VAL A 326 17.67 -4.51 18.22
C VAL A 326 18.63 -3.37 17.86
N ASP A 327 19.07 -2.62 18.86
CA ASP A 327 20.18 -1.67 18.70
C ASP A 327 21.42 -2.41 18.17
N GLN A 328 22.14 -1.83 17.21
CA GLN A 328 23.30 -2.48 16.58
C GLN A 328 24.40 -2.86 17.58
N ARG A 329 24.49 -2.18 18.72
CA ARG A 329 25.48 -2.45 19.78
C ARG A 329 25.09 -3.59 20.71
N THR A 330 23.91 -4.17 20.54
CA THR A 330 23.42 -5.28 21.38
C THR A 330 24.34 -6.50 21.23
N PRO A 331 24.89 -7.06 22.33
CA PRO A 331 25.74 -8.24 22.30
C PRO A 331 25.03 -9.45 21.69
N GLU A 332 25.78 -10.25 20.95
CA GLU A 332 25.28 -11.46 20.26
C GLU A 332 24.60 -12.45 21.22
N VAL A 333 25.11 -12.56 22.45
CA VAL A 333 24.55 -13.44 23.48
C VAL A 333 23.13 -13.02 23.85
N LEU A 334 22.87 -11.72 23.99
CA LEU A 334 21.55 -11.18 24.28
C LEU A 334 20.59 -11.31 23.09
N ILE A 335 21.09 -11.13 21.85
CA ILE A 335 20.30 -11.35 20.64
C ILE A 335 19.82 -12.81 20.59
N ARG A 336 20.73 -13.78 20.79
CA ARG A 336 20.40 -15.21 20.83
C ARG A 336 19.49 -15.59 21.99
N PHE A 337 19.59 -14.89 23.12
CA PHE A 337 18.65 -15.03 24.22
C PHE A 337 17.24 -14.59 23.78
N LEU A 338 17.09 -13.38 23.26
CA LEU A 338 15.79 -12.86 22.78
C LEU A 338 15.19 -13.72 21.66
N LEU A 339 16.00 -14.21 20.72
CA LEU A 339 15.54 -15.10 19.65
C LEU A 339 14.95 -16.41 20.18
N ARG A 340 15.58 -17.02 21.19
CA ARG A 340 15.05 -18.22 21.86
C ARG A 340 13.74 -17.92 22.58
N GLU A 341 13.67 -16.83 23.33
CA GLU A 341 12.46 -16.43 24.07
C GLU A 341 11.25 -16.17 23.13
N PHE A 342 11.50 -15.63 21.94
CA PHE A 342 10.44 -15.34 20.96
C PHE A 342 10.23 -16.44 19.91
N ASN A 343 11.01 -17.52 19.96
CA ASN A 343 10.99 -18.59 18.96
C ASN A 343 11.14 -18.04 17.53
N LEU A 344 12.17 -17.24 17.33
CA LEU A 344 12.53 -16.60 16.06
C LEU A 344 13.91 -17.07 15.59
N ASP A 345 14.09 -17.15 14.28
CA ASP A 345 15.39 -17.39 13.66
C ASP A 345 16.16 -16.08 13.44
N GLU A 346 17.48 -16.18 13.28
CA GLU A 346 18.37 -15.03 13.03
C GLU A 346 17.94 -14.19 11.82
N ALA A 347 17.37 -14.82 10.79
CA ALA A 347 16.84 -14.16 9.59
C ALA A 347 15.72 -13.13 9.87
N HIS A 348 15.08 -13.19 11.04
CA HIS A 348 14.03 -12.25 11.46
C HIS A 348 14.55 -11.11 12.35
N THR A 349 15.88 -11.02 12.51
CA THR A 349 16.54 -9.99 13.33
C THR A 349 17.03 -8.84 12.49
N TYR A 350 16.71 -7.63 12.91
CA TYR A 350 17.15 -6.39 12.27
C TYR A 350 17.94 -5.57 13.27
N ARG A 351 19.25 -5.44 13.03
CA ARG A 351 20.14 -4.57 13.80
C ARG A 351 20.03 -3.15 13.26
N VAL A 352 19.76 -2.19 14.14
CA VAL A 352 19.50 -0.81 13.72
C VAL A 352 20.53 0.17 14.29
N ASP A 353 21.01 1.06 13.44
CA ASP A 353 21.99 2.11 13.79
C ASP A 353 21.26 3.39 14.22
N GLY A 354 20.57 3.36 15.35
CA GLY A 354 19.81 4.51 15.83
C GLY A 354 18.68 4.15 16.78
N PRO A 355 17.70 5.05 16.98
CA PRO A 355 16.58 4.79 17.87
C PRO A 355 15.69 3.66 17.31
N VAL A 356 15.55 2.58 18.07
CA VAL A 356 14.57 1.52 17.79
C VAL A 356 13.16 2.13 17.80
N ASN A 357 12.26 1.61 16.96
CA ASN A 357 10.87 2.08 16.84
C ASN A 357 10.76 3.51 16.27
N LEU A 358 11.26 3.69 15.05
CA LEU A 358 11.22 4.98 14.34
C LEU A 358 9.80 5.53 14.18
N THR A 359 8.77 4.69 14.00
CA THR A 359 7.38 5.13 13.86
C THR A 359 6.92 6.11 14.95
N ARG A 360 7.42 5.97 16.19
CA ARG A 360 7.08 6.90 17.28
C ARG A 360 7.69 8.30 17.16
N MET A 361 8.64 8.51 16.24
CA MET A 361 9.20 9.83 15.94
C MET A 361 8.24 10.72 15.13
N MET A 362 7.12 10.18 14.62
CA MET A 362 6.12 10.99 13.90
C MET A 362 5.59 12.14 14.75
N ALA A 363 5.60 11.98 16.08
CA ALA A 363 5.23 13.01 17.04
C ALA A 363 6.08 14.30 16.94
N LEU A 364 7.26 14.24 16.32
CA LEU A 364 8.10 15.43 16.08
C LEU A 364 7.33 16.54 15.38
N ARG A 365 6.48 16.17 14.39
CA ARG A 365 5.70 17.12 13.59
C ARG A 365 4.84 18.05 14.46
N ASP A 366 4.38 17.57 15.61
CA ASP A 366 3.52 18.33 16.52
C ASP A 366 4.31 19.04 17.63
N LEU A 367 5.61 18.78 17.76
CA LEU A 367 6.48 19.31 18.82
C LEU A 367 7.30 20.54 18.40
N VAL A 368 7.48 20.77 17.09
CA VAL A 368 8.34 21.82 16.53
C VAL A 368 7.55 22.73 15.57
N ASP A 369 7.98 23.98 15.39
CA ASP A 369 7.34 24.85 14.38
C ASP A 369 7.72 24.36 12.98
N CYS A 370 6.74 23.76 12.30
CA CYS A 370 6.94 23.13 11.00
C CYS A 370 6.57 24.03 9.81
N LYS A 371 6.25 25.32 9.99
CA LYS A 371 5.65 26.16 8.91
C LYS A 371 6.42 26.14 7.59
N ASP A 372 7.75 26.27 7.64
CA ASP A 372 8.61 26.29 6.47
C ASP A 372 9.15 24.90 6.09
N LEU A 373 8.95 23.91 6.97
CA LEU A 373 9.44 22.54 6.80
C LEU A 373 8.36 21.55 6.36
N CYS A 374 7.09 21.95 6.35
CA CYS A 374 5.94 21.17 5.89
C CYS A 374 5.40 21.67 4.55
N TRP A 375 4.56 20.87 3.90
CA TRP A 375 3.80 21.38 2.76
C TRP A 375 2.93 22.55 3.17
N LYS A 376 2.88 23.58 2.32
CA LYS A 376 1.97 24.70 2.52
C LYS A 376 0.54 24.18 2.67
N PRO A 377 -0.19 24.62 3.72
CA PRO A 377 -1.59 24.27 3.85
C PRO A 377 -2.36 24.83 2.67
N PHE A 378 -3.43 24.14 2.27
CA PHE A 378 -4.33 24.59 1.21
C PHE A 378 -5.76 24.47 1.68
N THR A 379 -6.66 25.26 1.10
CA THR A 379 -8.09 25.13 1.35
C THR A 379 -8.71 24.33 0.20
N PRO A 380 -9.30 23.14 0.47
CA PRO A 380 -10.01 22.39 -0.55
C PRO A 380 -11.09 23.25 -1.19
N GLY A 381 -11.10 23.32 -2.52
CA GLY A 381 -12.03 24.18 -3.23
C GLY A 381 -13.47 23.74 -3.02
N MET A 382 -14.36 24.73 -2.96
CA MET A 382 -15.79 24.53 -2.80
C MET A 382 -16.51 25.28 -3.91
N SER A 383 -17.25 24.56 -4.75
CA SER A 383 -18.07 25.19 -5.79
C SER A 383 -19.08 26.15 -5.16
N GLY A 384 -19.23 27.35 -5.72
CA GLY A 384 -20.23 28.33 -5.28
C GLY A 384 -21.67 27.80 -5.26
N ARG A 385 -21.94 26.71 -6.01
CA ARG A 385 -23.25 26.03 -6.02
C ARG A 385 -23.65 25.44 -4.66
N TYR A 386 -22.68 25.09 -3.81
CA TYR A 386 -22.95 24.53 -2.48
C TYR A 386 -23.07 25.59 -1.38
N LYS A 387 -22.57 26.81 -1.60
CA LYS A 387 -22.51 27.85 -0.56
C LYS A 387 -23.87 28.46 -0.19
N GLN A 388 -24.91 28.30 -1.03
CA GLN A 388 -26.19 29.03 -0.85
C GLN A 388 -27.46 28.24 -1.21
N LYS A 389 -27.37 26.94 -1.54
CA LYS A 389 -28.53 26.18 -2.05
C LYS A 389 -28.73 24.87 -1.30
N ASN A 390 -29.99 24.47 -1.20
CA ASN A 390 -30.39 23.14 -0.77
C ASN A 390 -29.74 22.11 -1.72
N ILE A 391 -29.04 21.12 -1.15
CA ILE A 391 -28.26 20.15 -1.92
C ILE A 391 -29.14 19.25 -2.80
N PHE A 392 -30.37 18.95 -2.37
CA PHE A 392 -31.32 18.16 -3.16
C PHE A 392 -31.73 18.89 -4.43
N ASP A 393 -31.87 20.22 -4.37
CA ASP A 393 -32.17 21.04 -5.56
C ASP A 393 -30.98 21.04 -6.52
N VAL A 394 -29.74 21.13 -6.00
CA VAL A 394 -28.53 21.04 -6.83
C VAL A 394 -28.48 19.69 -7.56
N LEU A 395 -28.71 18.59 -6.85
CA LEU A 395 -28.67 17.23 -7.40
C LEU A 395 -29.84 16.94 -8.36
N ARG A 396 -30.98 17.61 -8.22
CA ARG A 396 -32.10 17.49 -9.18
C ARG A 396 -31.75 18.07 -10.54
N HIS A 397 -30.95 19.13 -10.58
CA HIS A 397 -30.57 19.79 -11.83
C HIS A 397 -29.38 19.13 -12.50
N LYS A 398 -28.39 18.67 -11.72
CA LYS A 398 -27.16 18.11 -12.27
C LYS A 398 -26.44 17.22 -11.27
N ASP A 399 -25.96 16.09 -11.75
CA ASP A 399 -24.99 15.26 -11.07
C ASP A 399 -23.71 16.02 -10.69
N GLN A 400 -23.12 15.59 -9.57
CA GLN A 400 -21.94 16.22 -9.00
C GLN A 400 -20.82 15.18 -8.84
N LEU A 401 -19.60 15.60 -9.17
CA LEU A 401 -18.39 14.82 -8.95
C LEU A 401 -17.38 15.70 -8.19
N LEU A 402 -17.01 15.26 -6.99
CA LEU A 402 -16.00 15.91 -6.16
C LEU A 402 -14.72 15.09 -6.22
N HIS A 403 -13.57 15.74 -6.35
CA HIS A 403 -12.25 15.11 -6.33
C HIS A 403 -11.51 15.52 -5.06
N HIS A 404 -11.44 14.63 -4.08
CA HIS A 404 -10.71 14.81 -2.83
C HIS A 404 -9.23 14.50 -3.02
N PRO A 405 -8.31 15.12 -2.24
CA PRO A 405 -8.57 16.14 -1.23
C PRO A 405 -8.68 17.55 -1.81
N PHE A 406 -8.53 17.70 -3.13
CA PHE A 406 -8.49 18.99 -3.82
C PHE A 406 -9.78 19.80 -3.66
N GLN A 407 -10.92 19.11 -3.62
CA GLN A 407 -12.24 19.66 -3.34
C GLN A 407 -12.74 19.19 -1.98
N SER A 408 -13.50 20.06 -1.31
CA SER A 408 -14.01 19.78 0.03
C SER A 408 -14.94 18.56 0.08
N PHE A 409 -14.81 17.74 1.12
CA PHE A 409 -15.73 16.64 1.46
C PHE A 409 -17.02 17.12 2.14
N SER A 410 -17.06 18.38 2.60
CA SER A 410 -18.21 18.96 3.31
C SER A 410 -19.55 18.76 2.59
N PRO A 411 -19.68 18.89 1.25
CA PRO A 411 -20.98 18.69 0.58
C PRO A 411 -21.58 17.29 0.78
N VAL A 412 -20.75 16.25 0.95
CA VAL A 412 -21.23 14.88 1.23
C VAL A 412 -21.80 14.80 2.65
N VAL A 413 -21.14 15.45 3.61
CA VAL A 413 -21.63 15.55 4.99
C VAL A 413 -22.89 16.42 5.05
N ASP A 414 -22.95 17.50 4.28
CA ASP A 414 -24.09 18.41 4.23
C ASP A 414 -25.32 17.75 3.58
N LEU A 415 -25.14 16.83 2.61
CA LEU A 415 -26.23 15.98 2.10
C LEU A 415 -26.92 15.25 3.25
N LEU A 416 -26.14 14.65 4.12
CA LEU A 416 -26.64 13.86 5.24
C LEU A 416 -27.23 14.75 6.35
N ARG A 417 -26.57 15.86 6.69
CA ARG A 417 -27.08 16.84 7.67
C ARG A 417 -28.41 17.47 7.22
N GLN A 418 -28.53 17.81 5.93
CA GLN A 418 -29.78 18.30 5.37
C GLN A 418 -30.84 17.19 5.34
N ALA A 419 -30.45 15.95 4.97
CA ALA A 419 -31.34 14.81 4.99
C ALA A 419 -31.90 14.51 6.38
N ALA A 420 -31.08 14.63 7.43
CA ALA A 420 -31.49 14.42 8.81
C ALA A 420 -32.56 15.42 9.27
N LYS A 421 -32.49 16.68 8.79
CA LYS A 421 -33.40 17.77 9.17
C LYS A 421 -34.64 17.90 8.28
N ASP A 422 -34.60 17.39 7.05
CA ASP A 422 -35.70 17.55 6.09
C ASP A 422 -36.89 16.63 6.45
N PRO A 423 -38.09 17.17 6.73
CA PRO A 423 -39.28 16.37 7.03
C PRO A 423 -39.77 15.53 5.84
N LYS A 424 -39.35 15.84 4.61
CA LYS A 424 -39.69 15.08 3.40
C LYS A 424 -38.82 13.83 3.24
N VAL A 425 -37.71 13.72 3.96
CA VAL A 425 -36.85 12.53 3.92
C VAL A 425 -37.45 11.44 4.80
N LEU A 426 -37.64 10.26 4.20
CA LEU A 426 -38.28 9.12 4.84
C LEU A 426 -37.25 8.11 5.34
N ALA A 427 -36.19 7.87 4.55
CA ALA A 427 -35.20 6.85 4.85
C ALA A 427 -33.79 7.26 4.42
N ILE A 428 -32.79 6.80 5.16
CA ILE A 428 -31.38 6.95 4.86
C ILE A 428 -30.70 5.60 5.00
N LYS A 429 -29.98 5.16 3.97
CA LYS A 429 -29.16 3.95 4.00
C LYS A 429 -27.71 4.30 3.76
N GLN A 430 -26.78 3.79 4.56
CA GLN A 430 -25.37 4.09 4.39
C GLN A 430 -24.47 2.89 4.76
N THR A 431 -23.38 2.75 4.01
CA THR A 431 -22.27 1.86 4.34
C THR A 431 -21.23 2.63 5.15
N LEU A 432 -20.75 2.07 6.26
CA LEU A 432 -19.65 2.61 7.05
C LEU A 432 -18.48 1.61 7.03
N TYR A 433 -17.35 2.06 6.51
CA TYR A 433 -16.10 1.31 6.45
C TYR A 433 -14.98 2.22 6.94
N ARG A 434 -14.38 1.86 8.09
CA ARG A 434 -13.32 2.63 8.77
C ARG A 434 -13.72 4.07 9.08
N THR A 435 -14.60 4.24 10.06
CA THR A 435 -15.06 5.57 10.49
C THR A 435 -14.49 5.88 11.87
N GLY A 436 -13.94 7.08 12.05
CA GLY A 436 -13.39 7.50 13.35
C GLY A 436 -14.49 7.63 14.40
N VAL A 437 -14.12 7.49 15.67
CA VAL A 437 -15.04 7.56 16.83
C VAL A 437 -15.82 8.89 16.87
N ASN A 438 -15.17 9.99 16.47
CA ASN A 438 -15.76 11.32 16.32
C ASN A 438 -16.05 11.61 14.84
N SER A 439 -17.18 11.12 14.33
CA SER A 439 -17.55 11.25 12.92
C SER A 439 -18.81 12.08 12.74
N ASP A 440 -18.68 13.21 12.03
CA ASP A 440 -19.80 14.07 11.60
C ASP A 440 -20.90 13.30 10.86
N ILE A 441 -20.52 12.23 10.15
CA ILE A 441 -21.46 11.36 9.43
C ILE A 441 -22.28 10.54 10.41
N VAL A 442 -21.64 9.97 11.43
CA VAL A 442 -22.35 9.19 12.45
C VAL A 442 -23.27 10.09 13.25
N ASP A 443 -22.82 11.29 13.61
CA ASP A 443 -23.64 12.27 14.32
C ASP A 443 -24.89 12.63 13.50
N ALA A 444 -24.74 12.89 12.19
CA ALA A 444 -25.88 13.17 11.32
C ALA A 444 -26.82 11.97 11.14
N LEU A 445 -26.32 10.73 11.13
CA LEU A 445 -27.16 9.52 11.10
C LEU A 445 -27.94 9.34 12.41
N VAL A 446 -27.30 9.58 13.55
CA VAL A 446 -27.93 9.57 14.88
C VAL A 446 -29.05 10.61 14.95
N ASP A 447 -28.80 11.83 14.49
CA ASP A 447 -29.81 12.88 14.43
C ASP A 447 -30.99 12.50 13.52
N ALA A 448 -30.72 11.86 12.38
CA ALA A 448 -31.76 11.38 11.47
C ALA A 448 -32.64 10.30 12.11
N ALA A 449 -32.04 9.33 12.80
CA ALA A 449 -32.75 8.25 13.48
C ALA A 449 -33.63 8.80 14.62
N ARG A 450 -33.07 9.69 15.45
CA ARG A 450 -33.82 10.40 16.51
C ARG A 450 -34.96 11.27 15.98
N SER A 451 -34.83 11.76 14.75
CA SER A 451 -35.87 12.51 14.05
C SER A 451 -36.95 11.62 13.41
N GLY A 452 -36.97 10.31 13.71
CA GLY A 452 -37.99 9.36 13.25
C GLY A 452 -37.83 8.90 11.80
N LYS A 453 -36.64 9.06 11.20
CA LYS A 453 -36.35 8.56 9.85
C LYS A 453 -35.90 7.11 9.90
N GLU A 454 -36.25 6.34 8.88
CA GLU A 454 -35.77 4.96 8.74
C GLU A 454 -34.28 4.95 8.36
N VAL A 455 -33.41 4.79 9.35
CA VAL A 455 -31.96 4.77 9.16
C VAL A 455 -31.45 3.34 9.15
N THR A 456 -30.82 2.92 8.06
CA THR A 456 -30.14 1.62 7.95
C THR A 456 -28.65 1.83 7.72
N VAL A 457 -27.82 1.22 8.57
CA VAL A 457 -26.37 1.33 8.49
C VAL A 457 -25.75 -0.05 8.37
N VAL A 458 -24.93 -0.25 7.33
CA VAL A 458 -24.12 -1.48 7.16
C VAL A 458 -22.70 -1.18 7.63
N ILE A 459 -22.25 -1.88 8.67
CA ILE A 459 -20.93 -1.67 9.29
C ILE A 459 -20.06 -2.92 9.09
N GLU A 460 -18.85 -2.74 8.58
CA GLU A 460 -17.84 -3.79 8.48
C GLU A 460 -17.02 -3.87 9.77
N LEU A 461 -17.33 -4.82 10.65
CA LEU A 461 -16.60 -5.00 11.91
C LEU A 461 -15.20 -5.59 11.72
N ARG A 462 -14.92 -6.31 10.61
CA ARG A 462 -13.61 -6.93 10.33
C ARG A 462 -12.68 -6.01 9.53
N ALA A 463 -12.91 -4.70 9.59
CA ALA A 463 -12.02 -3.71 9.00
C ALA A 463 -10.74 -3.61 9.83
N ARG A 464 -9.60 -3.99 9.22
CA ARG A 464 -8.31 -4.11 9.91
C ARG A 464 -7.94 -2.82 10.64
N PHE A 465 -7.63 -2.95 11.93
CA PHE A 465 -7.19 -1.90 12.87
C PHE A 465 -8.27 -0.87 13.27
N ASP A 466 -9.49 -0.99 12.75
CA ASP A 466 -10.61 -0.09 13.03
C ASP A 466 -11.74 -0.80 13.79
N GLU A 467 -11.52 -2.03 14.25
CA GLU A 467 -12.56 -2.90 14.79
C GLU A 467 -13.19 -2.32 16.07
N GLU A 468 -12.36 -1.82 17.00
CA GLU A 468 -12.81 -1.22 18.26
C GLU A 468 -13.66 0.04 18.04
N SER A 469 -13.21 0.93 17.15
CA SER A 469 -13.97 2.13 16.77
C SER A 469 -15.31 1.76 16.14
N ASN A 470 -15.34 0.79 15.23
CA ASN A 470 -16.57 0.37 14.57
C ASN A 470 -17.59 -0.24 15.56
N LEU A 471 -17.13 -0.97 16.57
CA LEU A 471 -18.00 -1.50 17.64
C LEU A 471 -18.65 -0.37 18.45
N GLN A 472 -17.89 0.66 18.83
CA GLN A 472 -18.43 1.82 19.56
C GLN A 472 -19.45 2.60 18.71
N LEU A 473 -19.17 2.78 17.42
CA LEU A 473 -20.09 3.46 16.50
C LEU A 473 -21.39 2.68 16.31
N ALA A 474 -21.31 1.35 16.21
CA ALA A 474 -22.48 0.48 16.09
C ALA A 474 -23.43 0.65 17.30
N GLY A 475 -22.89 0.64 18.52
CA GLY A 475 -23.67 0.84 19.74
C GLY A 475 -24.40 2.18 19.75
N ARG A 476 -23.69 3.28 19.43
CA ARG A 476 -24.28 4.63 19.37
C ARG A 476 -25.44 4.74 18.37
N LEU A 477 -25.34 4.07 17.23
CA LEU A 477 -26.37 4.08 16.19
C LEU A 477 -27.59 3.24 16.61
N GLN A 478 -27.37 2.07 17.23
CA GLN A 478 -28.45 1.24 17.75
C GLN A 478 -29.24 1.95 18.86
N GLU A 479 -28.55 2.59 19.80
CA GLU A 479 -29.17 3.41 20.86
C GLU A 479 -30.02 4.56 20.31
N ALA A 480 -29.67 5.09 19.13
CA ALA A 480 -30.41 6.14 18.45
C ALA A 480 -31.64 5.64 17.67
N GLY A 481 -31.84 4.31 17.58
CA GLY A 481 -32.94 3.69 16.83
C GLY A 481 -32.62 3.35 15.37
N ALA A 482 -31.35 3.42 14.95
CA ALA A 482 -30.96 3.00 13.61
C ALA A 482 -30.85 1.46 13.50
N LEU A 483 -31.26 0.90 12.37
CA LEU A 483 -31.03 -0.50 12.04
C LEU A 483 -29.56 -0.70 11.63
N VAL A 484 -28.76 -1.29 12.52
CA VAL A 484 -27.37 -1.64 12.23
C VAL A 484 -27.26 -3.09 11.78
N VAL A 485 -26.63 -3.30 10.62
CA VAL A 485 -26.39 -4.61 10.03
C VAL A 485 -24.89 -4.84 9.87
N TYR A 486 -24.41 -6.00 10.33
CA TYR A 486 -22.99 -6.36 10.30
C TYR A 486 -22.64 -7.15 9.03
N GLY A 487 -22.47 -6.45 7.91
CA GLY A 487 -22.01 -7.03 6.65
C GLY A 487 -22.73 -8.32 6.23
N VAL A 488 -22.07 -9.12 5.38
CA VAL A 488 -22.51 -10.48 5.02
C VAL A 488 -21.41 -11.44 5.48
N VAL A 489 -21.78 -12.62 5.97
CA VAL A 489 -20.82 -13.67 6.33
C VAL A 489 -19.94 -13.97 5.10
N ASP A 490 -18.63 -14.13 5.31
CA ASP A 490 -17.57 -14.29 4.30
C ASP A 490 -17.28 -13.14 3.32
N PHE A 491 -18.16 -12.15 3.17
CA PHE A 491 -17.96 -11.03 2.24
C PHE A 491 -17.79 -9.71 2.98
N LYS A 492 -16.58 -9.15 2.96
CA LYS A 492 -16.36 -7.82 3.56
C LYS A 492 -17.06 -6.74 2.75
N THR A 493 -17.81 -5.85 3.41
CA THR A 493 -18.48 -4.73 2.75
C THR A 493 -17.49 -3.58 2.58
N HIS A 494 -17.07 -3.33 1.34
CA HIS A 494 -16.10 -2.29 0.98
C HIS A 494 -16.65 -1.26 -0.02
N ALA A 495 -17.89 -1.43 -0.48
CA ALA A 495 -18.64 -0.39 -1.19
C ALA A 495 -18.78 0.87 -0.33
N LYS A 496 -18.69 2.05 -0.96
CA LYS A 496 -18.96 3.35 -0.31
C LYS A 496 -20.15 3.99 -0.96
N MET A 497 -21.30 3.66 -0.39
CA MET A 497 -22.60 4.08 -0.87
C MET A 497 -23.45 4.67 0.25
N MET A 498 -24.22 5.68 -0.13
CA MET A 498 -25.28 6.30 0.67
C MET A 498 -26.50 6.51 -0.23
N LEU A 499 -27.68 6.29 0.32
CA LEU A 499 -28.96 6.47 -0.34
C LEU A 499 -29.92 7.25 0.57
N VAL A 500 -30.44 8.37 0.09
CA VAL A 500 -31.47 9.16 0.76
C VAL A 500 -32.76 9.05 -0.04
N VAL A 501 -33.85 8.63 0.62
CA VAL A 501 -35.18 8.51 0.02
C VAL A 501 -36.04 9.68 0.50
N ARG A 502 -36.43 10.55 -0.43
CA ARG A 502 -37.17 11.78 -0.17
C ARG A 502 -38.51 11.77 -0.91
N ARG A 503 -39.57 12.25 -0.26
CA ARG A 503 -40.88 12.43 -0.89
C ARG A 503 -40.96 13.80 -1.58
N GLU A 504 -41.16 13.81 -2.89
CA GLU A 504 -41.29 15.00 -3.72
C GLU A 504 -42.50 14.85 -4.65
N ASP A 505 -43.41 15.82 -4.68
CA ASP A 505 -44.61 15.81 -5.53
C ASP A 505 -45.38 14.47 -5.50
N ASN A 506 -45.49 13.89 -4.30
CA ASN A 506 -46.12 12.61 -4.02
C ASN A 506 -45.43 11.36 -4.62
N GLN A 507 -44.18 11.51 -5.09
CA GLN A 507 -43.32 10.42 -5.53
C GLN A 507 -42.11 10.26 -4.60
N LEU A 508 -41.50 9.07 -4.64
CA LEU A 508 -40.25 8.81 -3.93
C LEU A 508 -39.07 9.05 -4.86
N VAL A 509 -38.29 10.08 -4.56
CA VAL A 509 -37.05 10.40 -5.25
C VAL A 509 -35.88 9.87 -4.44
N ARG A 510 -34.91 9.26 -5.13
CA ARG A 510 -33.71 8.69 -4.51
C ARG A 510 -32.50 9.53 -4.87
N TYR A 511 -31.79 9.98 -3.85
CA TYR A 511 -30.51 10.63 -3.99
C TYR A 511 -29.43 9.67 -3.55
N ALA A 512 -28.47 9.39 -4.43
CA ALA A 512 -27.40 8.44 -4.18
C ALA A 512 -26.05 9.16 -4.12
N HIS A 513 -25.18 8.66 -3.26
CA HIS A 513 -23.74 8.96 -3.28
C HIS A 513 -22.97 7.66 -3.46
N LEU A 514 -21.97 7.69 -4.33
CA LEU A 514 -21.02 6.60 -4.59
C LEU A 514 -19.59 7.13 -4.51
N GLY A 515 -18.74 6.50 -3.72
CA GLY A 515 -17.36 6.91 -3.49
C GLY A 515 -16.35 5.86 -3.93
N THR A 516 -15.16 6.31 -4.38
CA THR A 516 -13.99 5.42 -4.53
C THR A 516 -13.29 5.14 -3.21
N GLY A 517 -13.53 5.96 -2.18
CA GLY A 517 -12.92 5.88 -0.86
C GLY A 517 -13.87 6.13 0.30
N ASN A 518 -13.33 6.04 1.52
CA ASN A 518 -14.07 5.89 2.76
C ASN A 518 -14.69 7.20 3.26
N TYR A 519 -15.71 7.09 4.11
CA TYR A 519 -16.41 8.18 4.78
C TYR A 519 -15.65 8.74 6.01
N HIS A 520 -14.32 8.87 5.91
CA HIS A 520 -13.48 9.36 7.01
C HIS A 520 -12.89 10.74 6.65
N SER A 521 -13.29 11.78 7.38
CA SER A 521 -12.89 13.17 7.10
C SER A 521 -11.38 13.40 7.14
N GLY A 522 -10.67 12.72 8.06
CA GLY A 522 -9.21 12.70 8.13
C GLY A 522 -8.55 12.13 6.87
N THR A 523 -8.93 10.93 6.42
CA THR A 523 -8.37 10.34 5.19
C THR A 523 -8.75 11.13 3.96
N ALA A 524 -9.94 11.76 3.90
CA ALA A 524 -10.36 12.62 2.79
C ALA A 524 -9.46 13.85 2.57
N ARG A 525 -8.55 14.18 3.50
CA ARG A 525 -7.52 15.22 3.33
C ARG A 525 -6.18 14.68 2.82
N LEU A 526 -5.97 13.37 2.93
CA LEU A 526 -4.71 12.70 2.62
C LEU A 526 -4.81 11.80 1.37
N TYR A 527 -6.01 11.31 1.04
CA TYR A 527 -6.26 10.30 0.01
C TYR A 527 -6.91 10.97 -1.20
N THR A 528 -6.52 10.56 -2.41
CA THR A 528 -7.22 10.99 -3.62
C THR A 528 -8.45 10.12 -3.84
N ASP A 529 -9.64 10.72 -3.90
CA ASP A 529 -10.90 9.97 -4.05
C ASP A 529 -11.96 10.77 -4.81
N TYR A 530 -12.82 10.06 -5.55
CA TYR A 530 -14.02 10.65 -6.14
C TYR A 530 -15.24 10.39 -5.28
N SER A 531 -16.06 11.43 -5.09
CA SER A 531 -17.43 11.34 -4.58
C SER A 531 -18.40 11.75 -5.67
N TYR A 532 -19.20 10.79 -6.15
CA TYR A 532 -20.25 11.00 -7.14
C TYR A 532 -21.61 11.07 -6.45
N MET A 533 -22.34 12.18 -6.64
CA MET A 533 -23.68 12.38 -6.11
C MET A 533 -24.66 12.60 -7.25
N THR A 534 -25.79 11.90 -7.22
CA THR A 534 -26.78 11.90 -8.30
C THR A 534 -28.22 11.72 -7.80
N SER A 535 -29.18 12.15 -8.61
CA SER A 535 -30.61 11.84 -8.47
C SER A 535 -31.13 10.93 -9.61
N ASP A 536 -30.22 10.30 -10.37
CA ASP A 536 -30.56 9.38 -11.44
C ASP A 536 -31.36 8.18 -10.90
N ALA A 537 -32.55 7.97 -11.45
CA ALA A 537 -33.50 6.98 -10.95
C ALA A 537 -32.97 5.54 -11.04
N ASP A 538 -32.21 5.21 -12.09
CA ASP A 538 -31.65 3.87 -12.27
C ASP A 538 -30.48 3.63 -11.31
N VAL A 539 -29.61 4.62 -11.11
CA VAL A 539 -28.54 4.55 -10.10
C VAL A 539 -29.13 4.41 -8.69
N GLY A 540 -30.13 5.23 -8.35
CA GLY A 540 -30.80 5.17 -7.05
C GLY A 540 -31.50 3.84 -6.79
N GLU A 541 -32.12 3.25 -7.82
CA GLU A 541 -32.73 1.92 -7.75
C GLU A 541 -31.67 0.81 -7.60
N ASP A 542 -30.56 0.87 -8.33
CA ASP A 542 -29.48 -0.10 -8.21
C ASP A 542 -28.83 -0.06 -6.82
N VAL A 543 -28.54 1.13 -6.29
CA VAL A 543 -28.02 1.28 -4.92
C VAL A 543 -29.01 0.72 -3.90
N HIS A 544 -30.31 0.97 -4.08
CA HIS A 544 -31.35 0.38 -3.23
C HIS A 544 -31.32 -1.15 -3.24
N LYS A 545 -31.18 -1.77 -4.42
CA LYS A 545 -31.08 -3.22 -4.58
C LYS A 545 -29.83 -3.79 -3.91
N ILE A 546 -28.69 -3.10 -3.99
CA ILE A 546 -27.46 -3.53 -3.31
C ILE A 546 -27.64 -3.47 -1.79
N PHE A 547 -28.25 -2.40 -1.25
CA PHE A 547 -28.59 -2.37 0.18
C PHE A 547 -29.56 -3.50 0.56
N HIS A 548 -30.55 -3.80 -0.28
CA HIS A 548 -31.47 -4.91 -0.02
C HIS A 548 -30.75 -6.26 0.05
N GLN A 549 -29.75 -6.49 -0.81
CA GLN A 549 -28.89 -7.69 -0.77
C GLN A 549 -28.02 -7.74 0.49
N LEU A 550 -27.50 -6.59 0.96
CA LEU A 550 -26.71 -6.54 2.19
C LEU A 550 -27.55 -6.78 3.44
N THR A 551 -28.83 -6.41 3.44
CA THR A 551 -29.72 -6.49 4.61
C THR A 551 -30.62 -7.74 4.62
N GLY A 552 -30.76 -8.45 3.51
CA GLY A 552 -31.76 -9.50 3.35
C GLY A 552 -31.22 -10.78 2.72
N MET A 553 -31.83 -11.92 3.05
CA MET A 553 -31.56 -13.25 2.46
C MET A 553 -32.24 -13.41 1.09
N GLY A 554 -32.03 -12.44 0.18
CA GLY A 554 -32.66 -12.40 -1.15
C GLY A 554 -31.80 -13.00 -2.27
N LYS A 555 -32.42 -13.32 -3.41
CA LYS A 555 -31.69 -13.70 -4.64
C LYS A 555 -30.90 -12.51 -5.20
N ILE A 556 -29.87 -12.82 -6.00
CA ILE A 556 -29.13 -11.81 -6.77
C ILE A 556 -30.11 -11.00 -7.62
N LEU A 557 -30.10 -9.68 -7.44
CA LEU A 557 -30.95 -8.75 -8.16
C LEU A 557 -30.18 -8.18 -9.33
N ARG A 558 -30.82 -8.16 -10.51
CA ARG A 558 -30.24 -7.56 -11.71
C ARG A 558 -30.18 -6.03 -11.56
N LEU A 559 -28.96 -5.51 -11.67
CA LEU A 559 -28.67 -4.07 -11.72
C LEU A 559 -28.78 -3.57 -13.16
N LYS A 560 -29.08 -2.27 -13.33
CA LYS A 560 -29.24 -1.61 -14.64
C LYS A 560 -27.98 -0.91 -15.11
N LYS A 561 -27.37 -0.09 -14.26
CA LYS A 561 -26.20 0.76 -14.54
C LYS A 561 -24.99 0.38 -13.71
N LEU A 562 -25.17 -0.01 -12.46
CA LEU A 562 -24.06 -0.37 -11.58
C LEU A 562 -23.58 -1.79 -11.83
N HIS A 563 -22.30 -2.01 -11.56
CA HIS A 563 -21.70 -3.34 -11.46
C HIS A 563 -21.21 -3.53 -10.02
N ASN A 564 -21.43 -4.70 -9.46
CA ASN A 564 -21.02 -5.01 -8.09
C ASN A 564 -20.22 -6.30 -8.02
N ALA A 565 -19.22 -6.32 -7.14
CA ALA A 565 -18.58 -7.55 -6.71
C ALA A 565 -19.43 -8.22 -5.60
N PRO A 566 -19.41 -9.55 -5.51
CA PRO A 566 -18.68 -10.49 -6.37
C PRO A 566 -19.44 -10.91 -7.64
N PHE A 567 -20.62 -10.35 -7.90
CA PHE A 567 -21.57 -10.94 -8.85
C PHE A 567 -21.34 -10.55 -10.32
N THR A 568 -21.21 -9.27 -10.62
CA THR A 568 -21.24 -8.76 -12.01
C THR A 568 -19.97 -8.03 -12.41
N LEU A 569 -19.24 -7.46 -11.45
CA LEU A 569 -18.08 -6.61 -11.72
C LEU A 569 -16.95 -7.34 -12.45
N HIS A 570 -16.54 -8.50 -11.93
CA HIS A 570 -15.41 -9.25 -12.50
C HIS A 570 -15.67 -9.68 -13.95
N ALA A 571 -16.81 -10.33 -14.20
CA ALA A 571 -17.23 -10.73 -15.53
C ALA A 571 -17.36 -9.53 -16.48
N LYS A 572 -17.87 -8.39 -16.00
CA LYS A 572 -17.99 -7.19 -16.83
C LYS A 572 -16.64 -6.62 -17.24
N MET A 573 -15.65 -6.60 -16.35
CA MET A 573 -14.30 -6.13 -16.70
C MET A 573 -13.66 -7.00 -17.77
N LEU A 574 -13.80 -8.33 -17.67
CA LEU A 574 -13.34 -9.26 -18.72
C LEU A 574 -14.03 -9.01 -20.06
N GLU A 575 -15.36 -8.82 -20.06
CA GLU A 575 -16.14 -8.49 -21.26
C GLU A 575 -15.64 -7.20 -21.94
N MET A 576 -15.40 -6.15 -21.15
CA MET A 576 -14.93 -4.86 -21.67
C MET A 576 -13.51 -4.94 -22.23
N ILE A 577 -12.62 -5.72 -21.59
CA ILE A 577 -11.27 -5.97 -22.12
C ILE A 577 -11.34 -6.75 -23.45
N ASP A 578 -12.15 -7.81 -23.52
CA ASP A 578 -12.31 -8.58 -24.78
C ASP A 578 -12.91 -7.72 -25.90
N ARG A 579 -13.82 -6.81 -25.58
CA ARG A 579 -14.36 -5.86 -26.55
C ARG A 579 -13.27 -4.96 -27.13
N GLU A 580 -12.39 -4.39 -26.29
CA GLU A 580 -11.24 -3.61 -26.79
C GLU A 580 -10.28 -4.50 -27.58
N ALA A 581 -10.06 -5.75 -27.15
CA ALA A 581 -9.24 -6.73 -27.86
C ALA A 581 -9.75 -6.99 -29.29
N LYS A 582 -11.08 -6.99 -29.50
CA LYS A 582 -11.70 -7.07 -30.83
C LYS A 582 -11.51 -5.81 -31.68
N HIS A 583 -11.10 -4.69 -31.09
CA HIS A 583 -10.76 -3.47 -31.81
C HIS A 583 -9.29 -3.41 -32.24
N GLY A 584 -8.45 -4.32 -31.72
CA GLY A 584 -7.03 -4.43 -32.04
C GLY A 584 -6.29 -3.12 -31.77
N LYS A 585 -5.51 -2.63 -32.74
CA LYS A 585 -4.75 -1.36 -32.64
C LYS A 585 -5.59 -0.10 -32.38
N ASN A 586 -6.91 -0.16 -32.62
CA ASN A 586 -7.82 0.93 -32.32
C ASN A 586 -8.43 0.84 -30.90
N GLY A 587 -8.13 -0.23 -30.15
CA GLY A 587 -8.53 -0.39 -28.77
C GLY A 587 -7.62 0.41 -27.83
N HIS A 588 -8.20 0.96 -26.78
CA HIS A 588 -7.46 1.73 -25.78
C HIS A 588 -8.02 1.47 -24.38
N ILE A 589 -7.15 1.09 -23.45
CA ILE A 589 -7.51 0.84 -22.05
C ILE A 589 -6.63 1.71 -21.15
N ILE A 590 -7.24 2.46 -20.23
CA ILE A 590 -6.51 3.14 -19.14
C ILE A 590 -7.13 2.70 -17.81
N ILE A 591 -6.33 2.13 -16.92
CA ILE A 591 -6.79 1.66 -15.61
C ILE A 591 -5.97 2.34 -14.52
N LYS A 592 -6.63 3.02 -13.59
CA LYS A 592 -6.01 3.55 -12.37
C LYS A 592 -6.56 2.81 -11.15
N ILE A 593 -5.70 2.19 -10.35
CA ILE A 593 -6.05 1.37 -9.17
C ILE A 593 -4.92 1.36 -8.13
N ASN A 594 -5.21 0.90 -6.92
CA ASN A 594 -4.18 0.72 -5.89
C ASN A 594 -3.40 -0.58 -6.05
N GLY A 595 -4.00 -1.61 -6.66
CA GLY A 595 -3.30 -2.89 -6.87
C GLY A 595 -3.94 -3.78 -7.94
N LEU A 596 -3.09 -4.49 -8.67
CA LEU A 596 -3.42 -5.44 -9.73
C LEU A 596 -2.83 -6.82 -9.40
N THR A 597 -3.67 -7.75 -8.96
CA THR A 597 -3.21 -9.09 -8.57
C THR A 597 -4.11 -10.24 -9.05
N GLU A 598 -5.27 -9.95 -9.63
CA GLU A 598 -6.23 -10.95 -10.08
C GLU A 598 -5.78 -11.59 -11.42
N PRO A 599 -5.53 -12.91 -11.46
CA PRO A 599 -4.89 -13.55 -12.62
C PRO A 599 -5.71 -13.53 -13.91
N GLN A 600 -7.03 -13.64 -13.86
CA GLN A 600 -7.87 -13.66 -15.08
C GLN A 600 -7.84 -12.31 -15.79
N LEU A 601 -7.95 -11.20 -15.06
CA LEU A 601 -7.83 -9.85 -15.59
C LEU A 601 -6.44 -9.59 -16.16
N ILE A 602 -5.37 -10.03 -15.49
CA ILE A 602 -4.00 -9.91 -16.02
C ILE A 602 -3.87 -10.64 -17.36
N ARG A 603 -4.39 -11.88 -17.47
CA ARG A 603 -4.37 -12.62 -18.74
C ARG A 603 -5.21 -11.95 -19.81
N ALA A 604 -6.37 -11.41 -19.47
CA ALA A 604 -7.20 -10.67 -20.42
C ALA A 604 -6.45 -9.43 -20.97
N LEU A 605 -5.69 -8.73 -20.11
CA LEU A 605 -4.83 -7.62 -20.55
C LEU A 605 -3.71 -8.10 -21.48
N TYR A 606 -3.04 -9.23 -21.17
CA TYR A 606 -2.05 -9.83 -22.08
C TYR A 606 -2.66 -10.19 -23.44
N GLN A 607 -3.83 -10.82 -23.46
CA GLN A 607 -4.55 -11.15 -24.70
C GLN A 607 -4.92 -9.90 -25.50
N ALA A 608 -5.36 -8.83 -24.85
CA ALA A 608 -5.66 -7.56 -25.49
C ALA A 608 -4.39 -6.93 -26.08
N SER A 609 -3.28 -6.94 -25.34
CA SER A 609 -1.96 -6.47 -25.80
C SER A 609 -1.48 -7.24 -27.02
N GLN A 610 -1.62 -8.57 -27.05
CA GLN A 610 -1.29 -9.41 -28.21
C GLN A 610 -2.07 -9.03 -29.49
N ARG A 611 -3.26 -8.45 -29.34
CA ARG A 611 -4.07 -7.95 -30.47
C ARG A 611 -3.73 -6.50 -30.86
N GLY A 612 -2.75 -5.88 -30.20
CA GLY A 612 -2.30 -4.51 -30.48
C GLY A 612 -3.03 -3.42 -29.70
N VAL A 613 -3.86 -3.76 -28.72
CA VAL A 613 -4.57 -2.76 -27.88
C VAL A 613 -3.55 -1.98 -27.06
N LYS A 614 -3.65 -0.64 -27.07
CA LYS A 614 -2.84 0.22 -26.19
C LYS A 614 -3.37 0.14 -24.76
N ILE A 615 -2.54 -0.25 -23.80
CA ILE A 615 -2.94 -0.43 -22.40
C ILE A 615 -2.00 0.39 -21.50
N GLU A 616 -2.58 1.29 -20.71
CA GLU A 616 -1.85 2.18 -19.80
C GLU A 616 -2.38 2.01 -18.37
N LEU A 617 -1.55 1.46 -17.48
CA LEU A 617 -1.93 1.15 -16.11
C LEU A 617 -1.27 2.14 -15.14
N ILE A 618 -2.06 2.71 -14.24
CA ILE A 618 -1.61 3.57 -13.13
C ILE A 618 -1.86 2.80 -11.83
N VAL A 619 -0.85 2.07 -11.36
CA VAL A 619 -0.95 1.17 -10.20
C VAL A 619 0.00 1.65 -9.10
N ARG A 620 -0.54 2.22 -8.01
CA ARG A 620 0.28 2.76 -6.92
C ARG A 620 1.03 1.66 -6.14
N GLY A 621 0.31 0.61 -5.74
CA GLY A 621 0.78 -0.43 -4.84
C GLY A 621 1.30 -1.66 -5.58
N MET A 622 0.73 -2.82 -5.25
CA MET A 622 1.11 -4.12 -5.81
C MET A 622 0.66 -4.27 -7.26
N CYS A 623 1.57 -4.68 -8.14
CA CYS A 623 1.28 -5.09 -9.51
C CYS A 623 1.96 -6.42 -9.80
N ARG A 624 1.17 -7.45 -10.13
CA ARG A 624 1.67 -8.77 -10.52
C ARG A 624 1.90 -8.91 -12.03
N LEU A 625 1.41 -7.96 -12.82
CA LEU A 625 1.61 -7.94 -14.27
C LEU A 625 3.05 -7.52 -14.59
N ARG A 626 3.68 -8.19 -15.56
CA ARG A 626 4.97 -7.81 -16.14
C ARG A 626 4.76 -7.06 -17.46
N PRO A 627 5.08 -5.75 -17.55
CA PRO A 627 4.98 -5.01 -18.81
C PRO A 627 6.16 -5.28 -19.76
N GLY A 628 6.00 -4.96 -21.04
CA GLY A 628 7.10 -4.91 -22.01
C GLY A 628 7.66 -6.25 -22.49
N ILE A 629 6.99 -7.37 -22.21
CA ILE A 629 7.43 -8.70 -22.68
C ILE A 629 7.05 -8.84 -24.16
N LYS A 630 8.05 -9.12 -25.02
CA LYS A 630 7.86 -9.32 -26.46
C LYS A 630 6.78 -10.37 -26.75
N GLY A 631 5.83 -10.05 -27.63
CA GLY A 631 4.73 -10.94 -28.00
C GLY A 631 3.67 -11.17 -26.91
N ILE A 632 3.75 -10.49 -25.76
CA ILE A 632 2.80 -10.65 -24.64
C ILE A 632 2.30 -9.29 -24.15
N SER A 633 3.20 -8.43 -23.69
CA SER A 633 2.86 -7.17 -22.99
C SER A 633 3.58 -5.93 -23.55
N GLU A 634 4.04 -5.97 -24.81
CA GLU A 634 4.68 -4.83 -25.50
C GLU A 634 3.80 -3.57 -25.55
N ASN A 635 2.48 -3.74 -25.60
CA ASN A 635 1.52 -2.63 -25.64
C ASN A 635 1.02 -2.23 -24.24
N ILE A 636 1.60 -2.78 -23.17
CA ILE A 636 1.25 -2.49 -21.78
C ILE A 636 2.35 -1.66 -21.13
N SER A 637 1.98 -0.46 -20.68
CA SER A 637 2.82 0.35 -19.80
C SER A 637 2.22 0.38 -18.39
N VAL A 638 3.08 0.36 -17.38
CA VAL A 638 2.65 0.48 -15.98
C VAL A 638 3.45 1.57 -15.30
N ARG A 639 2.73 2.52 -14.72
CA ARG A 639 3.29 3.59 -13.90
C ARG A 639 2.68 3.60 -12.51
N SER A 640 3.39 4.21 -11.58
CA SER A 640 2.94 4.41 -10.21
C SER A 640 3.28 5.81 -9.74
N ILE A 641 2.39 6.44 -9.00
CA ILE A 641 2.58 7.81 -8.55
C ILE A 641 2.58 7.83 -7.03
N ILE A 642 3.65 8.39 -6.46
CA ILE A 642 3.82 8.58 -5.01
C ILE A 642 4.18 10.05 -4.81
N GLY A 643 3.49 10.70 -3.89
CA GLY A 643 3.68 12.12 -3.62
C GLY A 643 2.90 12.55 -2.37
N ARG A 644 2.57 13.83 -2.29
CA ARG A 644 1.89 14.46 -1.16
C ARG A 644 0.61 13.73 -0.75
N PHE A 645 -0.19 13.33 -1.73
CA PHE A 645 -1.45 12.63 -1.50
C PHE A 645 -1.32 11.15 -1.83
N LEU A 646 -2.03 10.33 -1.07
CA LEU A 646 -2.06 8.88 -1.24
C LEU A 646 -3.07 8.53 -2.35
N GLU A 647 -2.54 8.12 -3.50
CA GLU A 647 -3.35 7.88 -4.71
C GLU A 647 -4.36 6.74 -4.53
N HIS A 648 -5.64 7.03 -4.32
CA HIS A 648 -6.63 6.02 -3.90
C HIS A 648 -7.84 5.85 -4.85
N THR A 649 -8.02 6.76 -5.81
CA THR A 649 -9.03 6.67 -6.86
C THR A 649 -8.89 5.37 -7.66
N ARG A 650 -10.02 4.71 -7.94
CA ARG A 650 -10.09 3.60 -8.90
C ARG A 650 -10.95 3.99 -10.07
N VAL A 651 -10.36 4.00 -11.27
CA VAL A 651 -10.99 4.46 -12.51
C VAL A 651 -10.64 3.49 -13.63
N PHE A 652 -11.65 3.11 -14.42
CA PHE A 652 -11.50 2.25 -15.60
C PHE A 652 -11.99 2.99 -16.84
N TYR A 653 -11.13 3.13 -17.83
CA TYR A 653 -11.42 3.74 -19.12
C TYR A 653 -11.23 2.72 -20.24
N PHE A 654 -12.23 2.63 -21.12
CA PHE A 654 -12.21 1.81 -22.32
C PHE A 654 -12.60 2.66 -23.53
N GLY A 655 -11.76 2.70 -24.56
CA GLY A 655 -11.89 3.63 -25.68
C GLY A 655 -13.08 3.36 -26.61
N ASN A 656 -13.49 2.09 -26.77
CA ASN A 656 -14.72 1.65 -27.43
C ASN A 656 -15.02 2.39 -28.75
N LYS A 657 -14.02 2.45 -29.64
CA LYS A 657 -14.10 3.12 -30.95
C LYS A 657 -14.60 4.57 -30.89
N GLY A 658 -14.11 5.34 -29.93
CA GLY A 658 -14.43 6.77 -29.78
C GLY A 658 -15.73 7.05 -29.03
N LYS A 659 -16.35 6.03 -28.42
CA LYS A 659 -17.47 6.19 -27.47
C LYS A 659 -17.05 5.64 -26.10
N PRO A 660 -16.15 6.35 -25.40
CA PRO A 660 -15.46 5.79 -24.25
C PRO A 660 -16.42 5.47 -23.11
N ASP A 661 -16.16 4.34 -22.45
CA ASP A 661 -16.77 4.01 -21.16
C ASP A 661 -15.83 4.46 -20.05
N VAL A 662 -16.33 5.29 -19.13
CA VAL A 662 -15.59 5.76 -17.96
C VAL A 662 -16.30 5.30 -16.70
N LEU A 663 -15.62 4.47 -15.92
CA LEU A 663 -16.14 3.85 -14.70
C LEU A 663 -15.29 4.28 -13.50
N CYS A 664 -15.92 4.51 -12.36
CA CYS A 664 -15.25 4.64 -11.07
C CYS A 664 -15.67 3.49 -10.15
N ALA A 665 -14.79 3.06 -9.26
CA ALA A 665 -15.07 1.91 -8.40
C ALA A 665 -14.52 2.07 -6.98
N SER A 666 -15.10 1.32 -6.05
CA SER A 666 -14.49 1.06 -4.74
C SER A 666 -13.48 -0.09 -4.78
N ALA A 667 -13.51 -0.91 -5.84
CA ALA A 667 -12.68 -2.09 -6.03
C ALA A 667 -11.35 -1.80 -6.74
N ASP A 668 -10.28 -2.41 -6.23
CA ASP A 668 -9.07 -2.68 -7.00
C ASP A 668 -9.20 -3.98 -7.80
N TRP A 669 -8.28 -4.25 -8.75
CA TRP A 669 -8.25 -5.51 -9.50
C TRP A 669 -7.45 -6.58 -8.75
N MET A 670 -7.90 -6.88 -7.54
CA MET A 670 -7.40 -7.96 -6.70
C MET A 670 -8.49 -9.01 -6.50
N GLU A 671 -8.11 -10.27 -6.37
CA GLU A 671 -9.03 -11.40 -6.16
C GLU A 671 -10.03 -11.14 -5.02
N ARG A 672 -9.53 -10.70 -3.86
CA ARG A 672 -10.38 -10.37 -2.72
C ARG A 672 -11.42 -9.28 -3.02
N ASN A 673 -11.11 -8.31 -3.86
CA ASN A 673 -12.01 -7.20 -4.20
C ASN A 673 -13.03 -7.62 -5.26
N MET A 674 -12.59 -8.41 -6.23
CA MET A 674 -13.42 -8.83 -7.35
C MET A 674 -14.35 -10.00 -6.99
N LEU A 675 -13.94 -10.87 -6.06
CA LEU A 675 -14.60 -12.16 -5.78
C LEU A 675 -15.04 -12.35 -4.33
N ASN A 676 -14.39 -11.69 -3.35
CA ASN A 676 -14.63 -11.97 -1.91
C ASN A 676 -15.08 -10.75 -1.11
N ARG A 677 -15.52 -9.68 -1.79
CA ARG A 677 -16.00 -8.44 -1.18
C ARG A 677 -17.22 -7.92 -1.89
N VAL A 678 -18.02 -7.16 -1.15
CA VAL A 678 -19.08 -6.34 -1.74
C VAL A 678 -18.47 -4.99 -2.12
N GLU A 679 -18.34 -4.76 -3.43
CA GLU A 679 -17.79 -3.54 -4.03
C GLU A 679 -18.78 -2.96 -5.04
N THR A 680 -18.66 -1.67 -5.31
CA THR A 680 -19.48 -0.96 -6.32
C THR A 680 -18.61 -0.36 -7.40
N CYS A 681 -19.06 -0.46 -8.65
CA CYS A 681 -18.50 0.18 -9.82
C CYS A 681 -19.65 0.88 -10.56
N PHE A 682 -19.44 2.14 -10.94
CA PHE A 682 -20.47 3.01 -11.48
C PHE A 682 -19.97 3.80 -12.69
N PRO A 683 -20.79 3.93 -13.74
CA PRO A 683 -20.43 4.71 -14.91
C PRO A 683 -20.60 6.21 -14.68
N LEU A 684 -19.68 6.99 -15.25
CA LEU A 684 -19.81 8.41 -15.43
C LEU A 684 -20.11 8.71 -16.90
N THR A 685 -20.85 9.78 -17.17
CA THR A 685 -21.25 10.16 -18.53
C THR A 685 -21.06 11.65 -18.78
N GLY A 686 -21.00 12.02 -20.07
CA GLY A 686 -20.84 13.42 -20.52
C GLY A 686 -19.65 14.13 -19.87
N LYS A 687 -19.86 15.36 -19.43
CA LYS A 687 -18.79 16.21 -18.85
C LYS A 687 -18.09 15.62 -17.63
N LEU A 688 -18.72 14.70 -16.90
CA LEU A 688 -18.09 14.04 -15.76
C LEU A 688 -17.09 12.97 -16.23
N ALA A 689 -17.45 12.21 -17.27
CA ALA A 689 -16.55 11.27 -17.92
C ALA A 689 -15.36 11.98 -18.57
N ASP A 690 -15.63 13.08 -19.30
CA ASP A 690 -14.58 13.90 -19.93
C ASP A 690 -13.57 14.41 -18.89
N ARG A 691 -14.06 14.91 -17.76
CA ARG A 691 -13.21 15.38 -16.66
C ARG A 691 -12.33 14.27 -16.12
N VAL A 692 -12.89 13.09 -15.84
CA VAL A 692 -12.12 11.96 -15.30
C VAL A 692 -11.09 11.47 -16.32
N LYS A 693 -11.41 11.49 -17.62
CA LYS A 693 -10.44 11.20 -18.67
C LYS A 693 -9.30 12.22 -18.70
N SER A 694 -9.59 13.52 -18.58
CA SER A 694 -8.55 14.55 -18.46
C SER A 694 -7.67 14.35 -17.22
N ASP A 695 -8.26 13.98 -16.08
CA ASP A 695 -7.52 13.66 -14.86
C ASP A 695 -6.58 12.44 -15.10
N LEU A 696 -7.05 11.39 -15.79
CA LEU A 696 -6.21 10.26 -16.19
C LEU A 696 -5.07 10.66 -17.12
N ASP A 697 -5.34 11.50 -18.13
CA ASP A 697 -4.31 11.98 -19.06
C ASP A 697 -3.24 12.79 -18.34
N LEU A 698 -3.62 13.59 -17.36
CA LEU A 698 -2.67 14.31 -16.50
C LEU A 698 -1.78 13.36 -15.70
N TYR A 699 -2.34 12.28 -15.13
CA TYR A 699 -1.54 11.24 -14.47
C TYR A 699 -0.64 10.46 -15.45
N LEU A 700 -1.04 10.32 -16.72
CA LEU A 700 -0.21 9.74 -17.79
C LEU A 700 0.85 10.72 -18.33
N ALA A 701 0.69 12.02 -18.10
CA ALA A 701 1.68 13.03 -18.44
C ALA A 701 2.67 13.34 -17.30
N ASP A 702 2.38 12.89 -16.06
CA ASP A 702 3.25 13.11 -14.91
C ASP A 702 4.65 12.55 -15.18
N ASN A 703 5.66 13.41 -15.11
CA ASN A 703 7.07 13.11 -15.38
C ASN A 703 7.99 13.45 -14.19
N CYS A 704 7.42 13.75 -13.02
CA CYS A 704 8.15 14.17 -11.82
C CYS A 704 7.92 13.27 -10.60
N ARG A 705 6.72 12.68 -10.49
CA ARG A 705 6.28 11.85 -9.35
C ARG A 705 5.92 10.43 -9.78
N SER A 706 5.98 10.16 -11.08
CA SER A 706 5.65 8.86 -11.66
C SER A 706 6.87 7.95 -11.75
N TRP A 707 6.63 6.66 -11.49
CA TRP A 707 7.63 5.60 -11.52
C TRP A 707 7.20 4.56 -12.56
N THR A 708 8.07 4.24 -13.50
CA THR A 708 7.83 3.22 -14.51
C THR A 708 8.22 1.84 -13.98
N LEU A 709 7.32 0.87 -14.08
CA LEU A 709 7.58 -0.54 -13.76
C LEU A 709 8.24 -1.24 -14.96
N HIS A 710 9.33 -1.95 -14.71
CA HIS A 710 10.03 -2.78 -15.71
C HIS A 710 9.63 -4.25 -15.62
N SER A 711 10.00 -5.03 -16.62
CA SER A 711 9.67 -6.46 -16.73
C SER A 711 10.30 -7.32 -15.63
N ASP A 712 11.40 -6.87 -15.02
CA ASP A 712 12.09 -7.50 -13.90
C ASP A 712 11.45 -7.19 -12.53
N GLY A 713 10.44 -6.31 -12.51
CA GLY A 713 9.75 -5.88 -11.29
C GLY A 713 10.38 -4.66 -10.60
N SER A 714 11.47 -4.12 -11.13
CA SER A 714 12.08 -2.87 -10.64
C SER A 714 11.29 -1.64 -11.09
N TYR A 715 11.50 -0.53 -10.38
CA TYR A 715 10.89 0.75 -10.73
C TYR A 715 11.95 1.83 -10.94
N THR A 716 11.74 2.68 -11.94
CA THR A 716 12.56 3.87 -12.17
C THR A 716 11.70 5.12 -12.07
N LEU A 717 12.15 6.11 -11.29
CA LEU A 717 11.51 7.42 -11.22
C LEU A 717 11.67 8.13 -12.56
N ASN A 718 10.56 8.55 -13.14
CA ASN A 718 10.58 9.38 -14.33
C ASN A 718 11.06 10.79 -13.97
N LYS A 719 11.82 11.39 -14.88
CA LYS A 719 12.32 12.76 -14.77
C LYS A 719 12.00 13.47 -16.08
N PRO A 720 11.69 14.78 -16.05
CA PRO A 720 11.53 15.55 -17.28
C PRO A 720 12.83 15.54 -18.08
N GLU A 721 12.73 15.42 -19.40
CA GLU A 721 13.87 15.54 -20.30
C GLU A 721 14.38 17.00 -20.33
N GLU A 722 15.59 17.22 -20.88
CA GLU A 722 16.15 18.57 -21.00
C GLU A 722 15.25 19.45 -21.88
N GLY A 723 14.72 20.53 -21.30
CA GLY A 723 13.79 21.45 -21.98
C GLY A 723 12.31 21.04 -21.92
N GLU A 724 11.97 19.89 -21.31
CA GLU A 724 10.59 19.48 -21.05
C GLU A 724 10.04 20.16 -19.78
N GLU A 725 8.76 20.52 -19.78
CA GLU A 725 8.12 21.08 -18.59
C GLU A 725 7.91 19.98 -17.53
N ALA A 726 8.23 20.32 -16.27
CA ALA A 726 7.95 19.47 -15.12
C ALA A 726 6.44 19.40 -14.84
N VAL A 727 5.84 18.22 -15.03
CA VAL A 727 4.42 17.96 -14.80
C VAL A 727 4.24 17.07 -13.57
N SER A 728 3.60 17.62 -12.54
CA SER A 728 3.14 16.90 -11.34
C SER A 728 1.61 16.90 -11.32
N ALA A 729 1.01 15.72 -11.45
CA ALA A 729 -0.45 15.58 -11.54
C ALA A 729 -1.14 16.11 -10.28
N GLN A 730 -0.61 15.79 -9.10
CA GLN A 730 -1.17 16.24 -7.83
C GLN A 730 -1.10 17.77 -7.68
N GLU A 731 0.00 18.40 -8.10
CA GLU A 731 0.12 19.86 -8.04
C GLU A 731 -0.78 20.57 -9.05
N ALA A 732 -0.88 20.04 -10.27
CA ALA A 732 -1.79 20.56 -11.28
C ALA A 732 -3.25 20.48 -10.82
N LEU A 733 -3.68 19.34 -10.25
CA LEU A 733 -5.01 19.18 -9.66
C LEU A 733 -5.22 20.11 -8.46
N LEU A 734 -4.19 20.32 -7.63
CA LEU A 734 -4.24 21.26 -6.52
C LEU A 734 -4.46 22.69 -7.05
N ARG A 735 -3.67 23.15 -8.02
CA ARG A 735 -3.82 24.49 -8.65
C ARG A 735 -5.18 24.66 -9.32
N GLN A 736 -5.71 23.60 -9.92
CA GLN A 736 -6.99 23.63 -10.62
C GLN A 736 -8.20 23.69 -9.67
N PHE A 737 -8.17 22.93 -8.57
CA PHE A 737 -9.35 22.70 -7.74
C PHE A 737 -9.29 23.30 -6.35
N SER A 738 -8.11 23.61 -5.80
CA SER A 738 -8.00 24.28 -4.50
C SER A 738 -8.18 25.80 -4.62
N SER A 739 -8.42 26.46 -3.49
CA SER A 739 -8.64 27.91 -3.39
C SER A 739 -7.68 28.57 -2.41
#